data_AF-A6JPX9-F1
#
_entry.id   AF-A6JPX9-F1
#
_cell.length_a   1.000
_cell.length_b   1.000
_cell.length_c   1.000
_cell.angle_alpha   90.00
_cell.angle_beta   90.00
_cell.angle_gamma   90.00
#
_symmetry.space_group_name_H-M   'P 1'
#
loop_
_entity.id
_entity.type
_entity.pdbx_description
1 polymer ?
#
loop_
_entity_poly.entity_id
_entity_poly.type
_entity_poly.pdbx_seq_one_letter_code
_entity_poly.pdbx_strand_id
1 'polypeptide(L)'
;MRPSGTARTKLLLLLAALCAAGGALEEKKVCQGTSNRLTQLGTFEDHFLSLQRMFNNCEVVLGNLEITYVQRNYDLSFLKTIQEVAGYVLIALNTVERIPLENLQIIRGNALYENTYALAVLSNYGTNKTGLRELPMRNLQEILIGAVRFSNNPILCNMETIQWRDIVQDVFLSNMSMDVQRHLTGCPKCDPSCPNGSCWGRGEENCQKLTKIICAQQCSRRCRGRSPSDCCHNQCAAGCTGPRESDCLVCHRFRDEATCKDTCPPLMLYNPTTYQMDVNPEGKYSFGATCVKKCPRNYVVTDHGSCVRACGPDYYEVEEDGVSKCKKCDGPCRKVCNGIGIGEFKDTLSINATNIKHFKYCTAISGDLHILPVAFKGDSFTRTPPLDPRELEILKTVKEITGFLLIQAWPENWTDLHAFENLEIIRGRTKQHGQFSLAVVGLNITSLGLRSLKEISDGDVIISGNRNLCYANTINWKKLFGTPNQKTKIMNNRAEKDCKATNHVCNPLCSSEGCWGPEPTDCVSCQNVSRGRECVDKCNILEGEPREFVENSECIQCHPECLPQTMNITCTGRGPDNCIKCAHYVDGPHCVKTCPSGIMGENNTLVWKFADANNVCHLCHANCTYGCAGPGLKGCQQPEGYVQ
;
A
#
# COMPACT_ATOMS: atom_id res chain seq x y z
N MET A 1 60.70 18.20 -43.39
CA MET A 1 60.88 17.25 -42.27
C MET A 1 59.72 17.43 -41.30
N ARG A 2 58.79 16.46 -41.28
CA ARG A 2 57.61 16.45 -40.41
C ARG A 2 58.02 15.83 -39.05
N PRO A 3 57.61 16.39 -37.90
CA PRO A 3 57.84 15.72 -36.61
C PRO A 3 56.94 14.48 -36.51
N SER A 4 57.52 13.40 -35.98
CA SER A 4 56.99 12.05 -35.94
C SER A 4 55.66 11.92 -35.17
N GLY A 5 54.69 11.25 -35.80
CA GLY A 5 53.36 10.96 -35.27
C GLY A 5 53.29 10.00 -34.08
N THR A 6 54.41 9.64 -33.45
CA THR A 6 54.47 8.71 -32.31
C THR A 6 54.29 9.39 -30.95
N ALA A 7 54.52 10.70 -30.83
CA ALA A 7 54.36 11.43 -29.57
C ALA A 7 52.89 11.79 -29.27
N ARG A 8 52.08 12.09 -30.30
CA ARG A 8 50.64 12.38 -30.16
C ARG A 8 49.84 11.15 -29.72
N THR A 9 50.21 9.96 -30.21
CA THR A 9 49.50 8.72 -29.87
C THR A 9 49.73 8.30 -28.42
N LYS A 10 50.93 8.53 -27.87
CA LYS A 10 51.22 8.23 -26.46
C LYS A 10 50.50 9.17 -25.49
N LEU A 11 50.33 10.45 -25.84
CA LEU A 11 49.60 11.40 -25.00
C LEU A 11 48.08 11.13 -25.01
N LEU A 12 47.52 10.74 -26.16
CA LEU A 12 46.12 10.31 -26.27
C LEU A 12 45.84 8.99 -25.54
N LEU A 13 46.79 8.05 -25.55
CA LEU A 13 46.68 6.79 -24.78
C LEU A 13 46.78 7.02 -23.26
N LEU A 14 47.60 7.97 -22.79
CA LEU A 14 47.63 8.33 -21.37
C LEU A 14 46.37 9.07 -20.92
N LEU A 15 45.82 9.97 -21.74
CA LEU A 15 44.54 10.64 -21.46
C LEU A 15 43.34 9.68 -21.51
N ALA A 16 43.36 8.69 -22.41
CA ALA A 16 42.35 7.63 -22.44
C ALA A 16 42.46 6.67 -21.22
N ALA A 17 43.68 6.37 -20.76
CA ALA A 17 43.90 5.58 -19.55
C ALA A 17 43.51 6.34 -18.27
N LEU A 18 43.66 7.66 -18.23
CA LEU A 18 43.21 8.51 -17.12
C LEU A 18 41.68 8.69 -17.09
N CYS A 19 41.00 8.69 -18.24
CA CYS A 19 39.53 8.70 -18.29
C CYS A 19 38.88 7.34 -17.95
N ALA A 20 39.61 6.22 -18.04
CA ALA A 20 39.12 4.90 -17.64
C ALA A 20 39.27 4.59 -16.14
N ALA A 21 39.91 5.49 -15.37
CA ALA A 21 40.08 5.38 -13.91
C ALA A 21 39.06 6.20 -13.10
N GLY A 22 38.05 6.79 -13.75
CA GLY A 22 36.83 7.20 -13.08
C GLY A 22 35.93 5.97 -12.96
N GLY A 23 36.03 5.25 -11.84
CA GLY A 23 35.12 4.13 -11.55
C GLY A 23 33.68 4.62 -11.62
N ALA A 24 32.98 4.31 -12.71
CA ALA A 24 31.53 4.30 -12.71
C ALA A 24 31.13 3.33 -11.59
N LEU A 25 30.58 3.85 -10.49
CA LEU A 25 30.10 3.04 -9.38
C LEU A 25 29.13 1.99 -9.95
N GLU A 26 29.50 0.72 -9.91
CA GLU A 26 28.69 -0.38 -10.42
C GLU A 26 27.33 -0.38 -9.70
N GLU A 27 26.25 -0.27 -10.47
CA GLU A 27 24.90 -0.35 -9.93
C GLU A 27 24.66 -1.78 -9.42
N LYS A 28 24.41 -1.93 -8.11
CA LYS A 28 24.25 -3.26 -7.50
C LYS A 28 23.14 -4.06 -8.20
N LYS A 29 23.38 -5.34 -8.46
CA LYS A 29 22.38 -6.21 -9.10
C LYS A 29 21.22 -6.51 -8.16
N VAL A 30 20.02 -6.16 -8.58
CA VAL A 30 18.79 -6.36 -7.79
C VAL A 30 18.06 -7.65 -8.19
N CYS A 31 17.49 -8.33 -7.20
CA CYS A 31 16.53 -9.41 -7.41
C CYS A 31 15.33 -9.24 -6.47
N GLN A 32 14.28 -10.02 -6.74
CA GLN A 32 12.96 -9.74 -6.18
C GLN A 32 12.73 -10.44 -4.84
N GLY A 33 13.39 -11.57 -4.62
CA GLY A 33 13.09 -12.42 -3.48
C GLY A 33 11.78 -13.17 -3.65
N THR A 34 11.39 -13.87 -2.60
CA THR A 34 10.24 -14.79 -2.59
C THR A 34 9.31 -14.50 -1.40
N SER A 35 8.12 -15.09 -1.42
CA SER A 35 7.13 -15.00 -0.32
C SER A 35 6.35 -16.30 -0.18
N ASN A 36 7.05 -17.42 -0.35
CA ASN A 36 6.51 -18.77 -0.30
C ASN A 36 6.52 -19.35 1.12
N ARG A 37 7.22 -18.71 2.06
CA ARG A 37 7.37 -19.19 3.44
C ARG A 37 7.91 -20.62 3.49
N LEU A 38 7.08 -21.57 3.92
CA LEU A 38 7.41 -23.00 4.02
C LEU A 38 6.75 -23.82 2.89
N THR A 39 6.23 -23.19 1.84
CA THR A 39 5.67 -23.93 0.70
C THR A 39 6.79 -24.46 -0.19
N GLN A 40 6.81 -25.78 -0.40
CA GLN A 40 7.70 -26.42 -1.36
C GLN A 40 7.14 -26.26 -2.79
N LEU A 41 8.00 -25.85 -3.73
CA LEU A 41 7.64 -25.68 -5.14
C LEU A 41 8.13 -26.91 -5.93
N GLY A 42 7.24 -27.85 -6.25
CA GLY A 42 7.59 -29.03 -7.03
C GLY A 42 8.55 -29.99 -6.30
N THR A 43 9.42 -30.65 -7.06
CA THR A 43 10.44 -31.54 -6.48
C THR A 43 11.55 -30.73 -5.80
N PHE A 44 12.42 -31.38 -5.02
CA PHE A 44 13.57 -30.69 -4.40
C PHE A 44 14.51 -30.06 -5.45
N GLU A 45 14.66 -30.71 -6.60
CA GLU A 45 15.47 -30.20 -7.71
C GLU A 45 14.83 -28.97 -8.35
N ASP A 46 13.53 -29.02 -8.64
CA ASP A 46 12.79 -27.87 -9.20
C ASP A 46 12.84 -26.67 -8.25
N HIS A 47 12.67 -26.92 -6.95
CA HIS A 47 12.75 -25.90 -5.92
C HIS A 47 14.14 -25.26 -5.87
N PHE A 48 15.21 -26.06 -5.88
CA PHE A 48 16.58 -25.57 -5.92
C PHE A 48 16.88 -24.77 -7.18
N LEU A 49 16.46 -25.25 -8.37
CA LEU A 49 16.66 -24.54 -9.63
C LEU A 49 15.91 -23.20 -9.64
N SER A 50 14.73 -23.12 -9.02
CA SER A 50 14.00 -21.87 -8.84
C SER A 50 14.77 -20.89 -7.93
N LEU A 51 15.28 -21.38 -6.80
CA LEU A 51 16.12 -20.61 -5.87
C LEU A 51 17.36 -20.05 -6.58
N GLN A 52 18.08 -20.91 -7.31
CA GLN A 52 19.27 -20.53 -8.07
C GLN A 52 18.93 -19.47 -9.12
N ARG A 53 17.88 -19.67 -9.93
CA ARG A 53 17.46 -18.68 -10.94
C ARG A 53 17.11 -17.32 -10.33
N MET A 54 16.49 -17.30 -9.16
CA MET A 54 16.09 -16.07 -8.48
C MET A 54 17.28 -15.27 -7.94
N PHE A 55 18.25 -15.97 -7.33
CA PHE A 55 19.32 -15.34 -6.56
C PHE A 55 20.70 -15.38 -7.23
N ASN A 56 20.82 -15.99 -8.41
CA ASN A 56 22.08 -16.00 -9.15
C ASN A 56 22.53 -14.59 -9.53
N ASN A 57 23.75 -14.21 -9.13
CA ASN A 57 24.33 -12.88 -9.29
C ASN A 57 23.51 -11.74 -8.64
N CYS A 58 22.69 -12.03 -7.64
CA CYS A 58 21.93 -11.02 -6.92
C CYS A 58 22.73 -10.44 -5.75
N GLU A 59 22.79 -9.12 -5.66
CA GLU A 59 23.45 -8.41 -4.55
C GLU A 59 22.44 -7.78 -3.58
N VAL A 60 21.28 -7.35 -4.08
CA VAL A 60 20.22 -6.71 -3.28
C VAL A 60 18.89 -7.41 -3.52
N VAL A 61 18.33 -8.01 -2.47
CA VAL A 61 17.00 -8.64 -2.48
C VAL A 61 15.95 -7.63 -2.07
N LEU A 62 15.06 -7.25 -2.98
CA LEU A 62 13.99 -6.26 -2.74
C LEU A 62 12.84 -6.78 -1.84
N GLY A 63 12.64 -8.09 -1.82
CA GLY A 63 11.67 -8.79 -0.98
C GLY A 63 12.37 -9.60 0.12
N ASN A 64 11.96 -10.87 0.27
CA ASN A 64 12.52 -11.78 1.27
C ASN A 64 13.51 -12.78 0.65
N LEU A 65 14.49 -13.20 1.45
CA LEU A 65 15.38 -14.29 1.11
C LEU A 65 14.92 -15.56 1.83
N GLU A 66 14.32 -16.49 1.09
CA GLU A 66 13.84 -17.77 1.65
C GLU A 66 14.67 -18.92 1.07
N ILE A 67 15.47 -19.56 1.92
CA ILE A 67 16.27 -20.74 1.59
C ILE A 67 15.64 -21.90 2.32
N THR A 68 14.84 -22.69 1.60
CA THR A 68 14.13 -23.83 2.16
C THR A 68 14.32 -25.10 1.35
N TYR A 69 14.16 -26.24 2.00
CA TYR A 69 14.17 -27.57 1.37
C TYR A 69 15.43 -27.95 0.56
N VAL A 70 16.55 -27.24 0.73
CA VAL A 70 17.80 -27.55 0.02
C VAL A 70 18.42 -28.84 0.57
N GLN A 71 18.63 -29.80 -0.31
CA GLN A 71 19.17 -31.10 0.07
C GLN A 71 20.70 -31.08 0.21
N ARG A 72 21.26 -32.17 0.76
CA ARG A 72 22.71 -32.39 0.77
C ARG A 72 23.29 -32.36 -0.65
N ASN A 73 24.54 -31.91 -0.76
CA ASN A 73 25.35 -31.85 -1.98
C ASN A 73 24.93 -30.79 -3.02
N TYR A 74 23.89 -30.00 -2.77
CA TYR A 74 23.59 -28.85 -3.62
C TYR A 74 24.57 -27.69 -3.38
N ASP A 75 25.00 -27.04 -4.46
CA ASP A 75 25.91 -25.89 -4.39
C ASP A 75 25.13 -24.58 -4.20
N LEU A 76 25.35 -23.91 -3.08
CA LEU A 76 24.77 -22.61 -2.76
C LEU A 76 25.76 -21.45 -2.92
N SER A 77 26.87 -21.65 -3.64
CA SER A 77 27.92 -20.64 -3.86
C SER A 77 27.41 -19.30 -4.41
N PHE A 78 26.35 -19.32 -5.23
CA PHE A 78 25.72 -18.14 -5.80
C PHE A 78 25.21 -17.15 -4.73
N LEU A 79 24.87 -17.63 -3.52
CA LEU A 79 24.40 -16.78 -2.42
C LEU A 79 25.48 -15.85 -1.85
N LYS A 80 26.76 -16.11 -2.14
CA LYS A 80 27.87 -15.24 -1.71
C LYS A 80 27.76 -13.82 -2.27
N THR A 81 27.02 -13.62 -3.36
CA THR A 81 26.86 -12.29 -3.97
C THR A 81 25.92 -11.38 -3.18
N ILE A 82 25.02 -11.95 -2.37
CA ILE A 82 24.00 -11.20 -1.65
C ILE A 82 24.64 -10.35 -0.54
N GLN A 83 24.32 -9.05 -0.54
CA GLN A 83 24.78 -8.06 0.41
C GLN A 83 23.65 -7.44 1.22
N GLU A 84 22.46 -7.26 0.64
CA GLU A 84 21.34 -6.60 1.32
C GLU A 84 20.04 -7.37 1.11
N VAL A 85 19.24 -7.51 2.18
CA VAL A 85 17.88 -8.05 2.11
C VAL A 85 16.91 -7.02 2.69
N ALA A 86 15.93 -6.58 1.90
CA ALA A 86 14.98 -5.57 2.31
C ALA A 86 13.88 -6.11 3.24
N GLY A 87 13.39 -7.33 2.99
CA GLY A 87 12.41 -8.03 3.83
C GLY A 87 13.07 -8.81 4.96
N TYR A 88 12.67 -10.08 5.12
CA TYR A 88 13.26 -11.02 6.08
C TYR A 88 14.16 -12.07 5.40
N VAL A 89 14.95 -12.77 6.20
CA VAL A 89 15.72 -13.95 5.84
C VAL A 89 15.15 -15.18 6.56
N LEU A 90 14.69 -16.17 5.80
CA LEU A 90 14.18 -17.45 6.30
C LEU A 90 15.09 -18.58 5.82
N ILE A 91 15.64 -19.35 6.75
CA ILE A 91 16.47 -20.52 6.48
C ILE A 91 15.83 -21.70 7.19
N ALA A 92 15.05 -22.51 6.47
CA ALA A 92 14.28 -23.57 7.11
C ALA A 92 14.24 -24.89 6.35
N LEU A 93 14.22 -26.00 7.09
CA LEU A 93 14.02 -27.35 6.54
C LEU A 93 15.10 -27.76 5.52
N ASN A 94 16.32 -27.24 5.66
CA ASN A 94 17.45 -27.59 4.80
C ASN A 94 18.25 -28.75 5.40
N THR A 95 18.80 -29.60 4.52
CA THR A 95 19.74 -30.68 4.91
C THR A 95 21.16 -30.44 4.40
N VAL A 96 21.40 -29.35 3.67
CA VAL A 96 22.74 -28.87 3.25
C VAL A 96 23.60 -28.50 4.46
N GLU A 97 24.92 -28.74 4.37
CA GLU A 97 25.85 -28.51 5.50
C GLU A 97 26.25 -27.03 5.67
N ARG A 98 26.39 -26.28 4.57
CA ARG A 98 26.87 -24.89 4.58
C ARG A 98 25.99 -23.99 3.72
N ILE A 99 25.60 -22.83 4.25
CA ILE A 99 24.89 -21.77 3.52
C ILE A 99 25.76 -20.50 3.51
N PRO A 100 26.40 -20.16 2.38
CA PRO A 100 27.47 -19.16 2.34
C PRO A 100 26.96 -17.73 2.14
N LEU A 101 26.26 -17.17 3.15
CA LEU A 101 25.82 -15.77 3.19
C LEU A 101 26.92 -14.82 3.72
N GLU A 102 28.13 -14.99 3.21
CA GLU A 102 29.35 -14.36 3.76
C GLU A 102 29.39 -12.84 3.58
N ASN A 103 28.73 -12.31 2.55
CA ASN A 103 28.72 -10.89 2.20
C ASN A 103 27.44 -10.16 2.60
N LEU A 104 26.48 -10.85 3.21
CA LEU A 104 25.24 -10.23 3.71
C LEU A 104 25.61 -9.22 4.80
N GLN A 105 25.32 -7.94 4.58
CA GLN A 105 25.66 -6.82 5.47
C GLN A 105 24.48 -6.39 6.34
N ILE A 106 23.28 -6.36 5.76
CA ILE A 106 22.07 -5.80 6.38
C ILE A 106 20.82 -6.61 6.04
N ILE A 107 19.93 -6.72 7.03
CA ILE A 107 18.53 -7.12 6.84
C ILE A 107 17.65 -5.95 7.29
N ARG A 108 16.87 -5.37 6.38
CA ARG A 108 16.10 -4.15 6.68
C ARG A 108 14.81 -4.45 7.45
N GLY A 109 14.20 -5.63 7.26
CA GLY A 109 13.01 -6.03 8.01
C GLY A 109 11.73 -5.27 7.61
N ASN A 110 11.63 -4.82 6.35
CA ASN A 110 10.41 -4.19 5.82
C ASN A 110 9.21 -5.16 5.79
N ALA A 111 9.50 -6.47 5.79
CA ALA A 111 8.56 -7.54 6.02
C ALA A 111 9.17 -8.50 7.06
N LEU A 112 8.33 -9.11 7.90
CA LEU A 112 8.77 -9.99 8.99
C LEU A 112 8.12 -11.36 8.86
N TYR A 113 8.91 -12.41 9.10
CA TYR A 113 8.40 -13.77 9.25
C TYR A 113 7.64 -13.90 10.57
N GLU A 114 6.45 -14.51 10.53
CA GLU A 114 5.50 -14.58 11.66
C GLU A 114 5.26 -13.21 12.33
N ASN A 115 5.31 -12.13 11.53
CA ASN A 115 5.12 -10.74 11.96
C ASN A 115 6.12 -10.25 13.04
N THR A 116 7.18 -11.01 13.32
CA THR A 116 8.10 -10.72 14.44
C THR A 116 9.56 -10.77 14.03
N TYR A 117 9.94 -11.72 13.16
CA TYR A 117 11.35 -12.05 12.94
C TYR A 117 11.85 -11.57 11.58
N ALA A 118 12.97 -10.86 11.58
CA ALA A 118 13.70 -10.50 10.37
C ALA A 118 14.71 -11.58 9.96
N LEU A 119 15.17 -12.39 10.91
CA LEU A 119 15.98 -13.58 10.65
C LEU A 119 15.39 -14.78 11.39
N ALA A 120 15.03 -15.83 10.65
CA ALA A 120 14.50 -17.07 11.19
C ALA A 120 15.26 -18.28 10.63
N VAL A 121 15.93 -19.03 11.50
CA VAL A 121 16.70 -20.23 11.16
C VAL A 121 16.09 -21.44 11.87
N LEU A 122 15.34 -22.26 11.14
CA LEU A 122 14.36 -23.20 11.71
C LEU A 122 14.53 -24.63 11.17
N SER A 123 14.67 -25.62 12.05
CA SER A 123 14.52 -27.04 11.70
C SER A 123 15.41 -27.51 10.54
N ASN A 124 16.67 -27.07 10.47
CA ASN A 124 17.60 -27.44 9.40
C ASN A 124 18.32 -28.77 9.68
N TYR A 125 17.56 -29.87 9.70
CA TYR A 125 18.08 -31.22 9.90
C TYR A 125 17.27 -32.27 9.12
N GLY A 126 17.94 -33.32 8.65
CA GLY A 126 17.31 -34.51 8.08
C GLY A 126 17.02 -35.59 9.12
N THR A 127 16.55 -36.75 8.67
CA THR A 127 16.20 -37.92 9.50
C THR A 127 17.30 -38.33 10.49
N ASN A 128 18.57 -38.25 10.08
CA ASN A 128 19.73 -38.58 10.92
C ASN A 128 20.25 -37.40 11.75
N LYS A 129 19.42 -36.41 12.08
CA LYS A 129 19.79 -35.15 12.78
C LYS A 129 20.98 -34.41 12.15
N THR A 130 21.21 -34.62 10.87
CA THR A 130 22.32 -34.06 10.09
C THR A 130 21.75 -33.07 9.09
N GLY A 131 22.33 -31.88 9.00
CA GLY A 131 21.82 -30.77 8.21
C GLY A 131 22.76 -29.56 8.26
N LEU A 132 22.21 -28.38 8.56
CA LEU A 132 22.99 -27.13 8.57
C LEU A 132 23.99 -27.09 9.72
N ARG A 133 25.28 -27.01 9.38
CA ARG A 133 26.39 -26.93 10.33
C ARG A 133 27.06 -25.57 10.34
N GLU A 134 27.24 -24.97 9.16
CA GLU A 134 27.97 -23.71 8.99
C GLU A 134 27.08 -22.64 8.34
N LEU A 135 26.90 -21.52 9.04
CA LEU A 135 26.17 -20.35 8.55
C LEU A 135 27.05 -19.08 8.67
N PRO A 136 28.10 -18.95 7.85
CA PRO A 136 29.05 -17.85 7.95
C PRO A 136 28.43 -16.53 7.46
N MET A 137 27.83 -15.75 8.36
CA MET A 137 27.29 -14.40 8.09
C MET A 137 28.23 -13.30 8.62
N ARG A 138 29.53 -13.45 8.35
CA ARG A 138 30.61 -12.60 8.92
C ARG A 138 30.50 -11.09 8.67
N ASN A 139 29.75 -10.68 7.66
CA ASN A 139 29.52 -9.28 7.36
C ASN A 139 28.18 -8.74 7.87
N LEU A 140 27.32 -9.57 8.46
CA LEU A 140 26.01 -9.15 8.96
C LEU A 140 26.21 -8.35 10.25
N GLN A 141 26.05 -7.03 10.12
CA GLN A 141 26.30 -6.07 11.20
C GLN A 141 25.04 -5.27 11.56
N GLU A 142 23.97 -5.38 10.78
CA GLU A 142 22.75 -4.59 10.97
C GLU A 142 21.48 -5.39 10.68
N ILE A 143 20.55 -5.38 11.65
CA ILE A 143 19.14 -5.71 11.45
C ILE A 143 18.33 -4.50 11.89
N LEU A 144 17.71 -3.79 10.92
CA LEU A 144 17.03 -2.52 11.20
C LEU A 144 15.71 -2.72 11.96
N ILE A 145 14.89 -3.68 11.52
CA ILE A 145 13.56 -3.93 12.09
C ILE A 145 13.41 -5.43 12.28
N GLY A 146 12.85 -5.86 13.42
CA GLY A 146 12.51 -7.25 13.68
C GLY A 146 13.52 -8.00 14.55
N ALA A 147 13.03 -9.08 15.17
CA ALA A 147 13.81 -9.94 16.04
C ALA A 147 14.49 -11.09 15.29
N VAL A 148 15.21 -11.92 16.03
CA VAL A 148 15.94 -13.09 15.51
C VAL A 148 15.41 -14.36 16.18
N ARG A 149 15.18 -15.41 15.37
CA ARG A 149 14.75 -16.73 15.83
C ARG A 149 15.68 -17.83 15.35
N PHE A 150 16.20 -18.62 16.28
CA PHE A 150 16.87 -19.89 16.01
C PHE A 150 16.13 -20.99 16.75
N SER A 151 15.75 -22.05 16.04
CA SER A 151 15.08 -23.19 16.65
C SER A 151 15.36 -24.48 15.89
N ASN A 152 15.61 -25.57 16.62
CA ASN A 152 15.79 -26.92 16.08
C ASN A 152 16.91 -27.01 15.01
N ASN A 153 18.10 -26.49 15.30
CA ASN A 153 19.28 -26.67 14.44
C ASN A 153 20.34 -27.51 15.18
N PRO A 154 20.21 -28.84 15.21
CA PRO A 154 20.92 -29.71 16.14
C PRO A 154 22.43 -29.86 15.90
N ILE A 155 22.96 -29.39 14.76
CA ILE A 155 24.40 -29.46 14.47
C ILE A 155 25.01 -28.12 14.05
N LEU A 156 24.26 -27.03 14.24
CA LEU A 156 24.70 -25.68 13.87
C LEU A 156 25.77 -25.20 14.87
N CYS A 157 26.91 -24.77 14.37
CA CYS A 157 28.05 -24.35 15.19
C CYS A 157 28.15 -22.81 15.30
N ASN A 158 28.75 -22.34 16.40
CA ASN A 158 29.22 -20.97 16.66
C ASN A 158 28.15 -19.87 16.82
N MET A 159 26.87 -20.10 16.47
CA MET A 159 25.80 -19.10 16.59
C MET A 159 25.53 -18.64 18.03
N GLU A 160 25.83 -19.48 19.02
CA GLU A 160 25.73 -19.17 20.44
C GLU A 160 26.76 -18.13 20.90
N THR A 161 27.83 -17.92 20.13
CA THR A 161 28.92 -16.99 20.47
C THR A 161 28.64 -15.55 20.02
N ILE A 162 27.68 -15.34 19.11
CA ILE A 162 27.40 -14.04 18.50
C ILE A 162 26.76 -13.06 19.49
N GLN A 163 27.33 -11.86 19.58
CA GLN A 163 26.79 -10.75 20.37
C GLN A 163 25.70 -10.01 19.59
N TRP A 164 24.48 -10.55 19.60
CA TRP A 164 23.34 -10.00 18.85
C TRP A 164 22.96 -8.55 19.19
N ARG A 165 23.30 -8.05 20.39
CA ARG A 165 23.08 -6.65 20.80
C ARG A 165 23.81 -5.64 19.88
N ASP A 166 24.89 -6.07 19.22
CA ASP A 166 25.58 -5.25 18.23
C ASP A 166 24.84 -5.18 16.88
N ILE A 167 24.08 -6.22 16.54
CA ILE A 167 23.44 -6.36 15.22
C ILE A 167 21.98 -5.88 15.26
N VAL A 168 21.23 -6.26 16.30
CA VAL A 168 19.79 -6.01 16.46
C VAL A 168 19.56 -4.72 17.26
N GLN A 169 18.50 -3.98 16.93
CA GLN A 169 18.10 -2.82 17.73
C GLN A 169 17.53 -3.24 19.09
N ASP A 170 17.77 -2.42 20.10
CA ASP A 170 17.49 -2.77 21.50
C ASP A 170 16.01 -3.07 21.76
N VAL A 171 15.12 -2.38 21.04
CA VAL A 171 13.66 -2.57 21.10
C VAL A 171 13.18 -3.96 20.67
N PHE A 172 13.96 -4.70 19.88
CA PHE A 172 13.60 -6.04 19.41
C PHE A 172 14.29 -7.17 20.18
N LEU A 173 15.22 -6.85 21.10
CA LEU A 173 15.96 -7.86 21.86
C LEU A 173 15.06 -8.70 22.75
N SER A 174 13.98 -8.12 23.31
CA SER A 174 13.00 -8.85 24.15
C SER A 174 12.24 -9.92 23.38
N ASN A 175 12.13 -9.79 22.06
CA ASN A 175 11.36 -10.67 21.19
C ASN A 175 12.23 -11.75 20.54
N MET A 176 13.53 -11.80 20.87
CA MET A 176 14.43 -12.84 20.36
C MET A 176 14.12 -14.21 20.95
N SER A 177 14.21 -15.25 20.13
CA SER A 177 13.99 -16.63 20.53
C SER A 177 15.16 -17.49 20.03
N MET A 178 16.08 -17.85 20.94
CA MET A 178 17.33 -18.53 20.60
C MET A 178 17.38 -19.89 21.30
N ASP A 179 17.02 -20.95 20.57
CA ASP A 179 17.23 -22.34 20.96
C ASP A 179 18.42 -22.91 20.17
N VAL A 180 19.62 -22.61 20.67
CA VAL A 180 20.89 -23.09 20.12
C VAL A 180 21.52 -24.05 21.15
N GLN A 181 21.81 -25.28 20.72
CA GLN A 181 22.44 -26.28 21.60
C GLN A 181 23.87 -25.86 21.94
N ARG A 182 24.12 -25.56 23.22
CA ARG A 182 25.45 -25.22 23.72
C ARG A 182 26.34 -26.46 23.75
N HIS A 183 27.58 -26.32 23.27
CA HIS A 183 28.63 -27.35 23.35
C HIS A 183 28.37 -28.65 22.56
N LEU A 184 27.96 -28.52 21.29
CA LEU A 184 28.00 -29.64 20.36
C LEU A 184 29.43 -30.18 20.19
N THR A 185 29.60 -31.47 20.49
CA THR A 185 30.88 -32.19 20.32
C THR A 185 31.29 -32.14 18.84
N GLY A 186 32.45 -31.52 18.54
CA GLY A 186 32.97 -31.43 17.16
C GLY A 186 32.74 -30.09 16.44
N CYS A 187 32.24 -29.05 17.11
CA CYS A 187 32.28 -27.68 16.58
C CYS A 187 33.68 -27.04 16.69
N PRO A 188 34.15 -26.31 15.67
CA PRO A 188 35.43 -25.61 15.73
C PRO A 188 35.38 -24.45 16.74
N LYS A 189 36.47 -24.25 17.49
CA LYS A 189 36.63 -23.07 18.35
C LYS A 189 36.84 -21.82 17.49
N CYS A 190 36.35 -20.69 17.99
CA CYS A 190 36.65 -19.38 17.42
C CYS A 190 38.15 -19.10 17.52
N ASP A 191 38.65 -18.28 16.60
CA ASP A 191 40.03 -17.81 16.63
C ASP A 191 40.29 -16.97 17.90
N PRO A 192 41.47 -17.07 18.54
CA PRO A 192 41.80 -16.28 19.73
C PRO A 192 41.73 -14.76 19.52
N SER A 193 41.86 -14.27 18.28
CA SER A 193 41.73 -12.85 17.92
C SER A 193 40.29 -12.34 17.99
N CYS A 194 39.28 -13.23 18.00
CA CYS A 194 37.89 -12.81 17.95
C CYS A 194 37.45 -12.09 19.25
N PRO A 195 36.77 -10.93 19.14
CA PRO A 195 36.36 -10.16 20.30
C PRO A 195 35.39 -10.98 21.15
N ASN A 196 35.70 -11.13 22.45
CA ASN A 196 34.93 -11.94 23.40
C ASN A 196 34.71 -13.41 22.96
N GLY A 197 35.54 -13.93 22.05
CA GLY A 197 35.35 -15.26 21.48
C GLY A 197 34.13 -15.38 20.55
N SER A 198 33.63 -14.27 20.00
CA SER A 198 32.46 -14.23 19.12
C SER A 198 32.83 -14.42 17.65
N CYS A 199 32.33 -15.49 17.02
CA CYS A 199 32.62 -15.80 15.63
C CYS A 199 31.45 -16.49 14.92
N TRP A 200 31.39 -16.36 13.59
CA TRP A 200 30.42 -17.02 12.73
C TRP A 200 30.88 -18.41 12.25
N GLY A 201 32.13 -18.79 12.54
CA GLY A 201 32.75 -20.03 12.08
C GLY A 201 34.26 -20.06 12.36
N ARG A 202 34.96 -21.04 11.77
CA ARG A 202 36.42 -21.20 11.91
C ARG A 202 37.20 -20.11 11.16
N GLY A 203 38.30 -19.64 11.74
CA GLY A 203 39.24 -18.70 11.10
C GLY A 203 39.02 -17.24 11.52
N GLU A 204 40.09 -16.44 11.46
CA GLU A 204 40.10 -15.02 11.82
C GLU A 204 39.10 -14.21 10.97
N GLU A 205 38.91 -14.59 9.71
CA GLU A 205 37.99 -13.92 8.80
C GLU A 205 36.53 -14.03 9.21
N ASN A 206 36.19 -14.99 10.08
CA ASN A 206 34.84 -15.22 10.59
C ASN A 206 34.60 -14.62 11.98
N CYS A 207 35.56 -13.88 12.54
CA CYS A 207 35.34 -13.13 13.77
C CYS A 207 34.21 -12.09 13.59
N GLN A 208 33.38 -11.93 14.63
CA GLN A 208 32.33 -10.92 14.61
C GLN A 208 32.94 -9.52 14.63
N LYS A 209 32.58 -8.70 13.64
CA LYS A 209 32.94 -7.27 13.59
C LYS A 209 31.94 -6.49 14.44
N LEU A 210 32.42 -5.78 15.46
CA LEU A 210 31.58 -4.99 16.36
C LEU A 210 31.58 -3.52 15.94
N THR A 211 30.41 -2.93 15.72
CA THR A 211 30.29 -1.55 15.21
C THR A 211 29.25 -0.70 15.95
N LYS A 212 28.68 -1.20 17.06
CA LYS A 212 27.70 -0.50 17.89
C LYS A 212 28.06 -0.54 19.37
N ILE A 213 28.29 -1.73 19.95
CA ILE A 213 28.48 -1.88 21.40
C ILE A 213 29.85 -1.38 21.89
N ILE A 214 30.81 -1.19 20.97
CA ILE A 214 32.16 -0.70 21.29
C ILE A 214 32.31 0.82 21.12
N CYS A 215 31.27 1.49 20.64
CA CYS A 215 31.35 2.90 20.26
C CYS A 215 31.44 3.83 21.46
N ALA A 216 32.02 5.02 21.23
CA ALA A 216 31.99 6.10 22.21
C ALA A 216 30.55 6.58 22.44
N GLN A 217 30.26 7.09 23.63
CA GLN A 217 28.92 7.55 24.01
C GLN A 217 28.39 8.70 23.14
N GLN A 218 29.28 9.49 22.53
CA GLN A 218 28.89 10.59 21.63
C GLN A 218 28.47 10.12 20.23
N CYS A 219 28.73 8.86 19.86
CA CYS A 219 28.36 8.36 18.55
C CYS A 219 26.84 8.19 18.45
N SER A 220 26.24 8.71 17.38
CA SER A 220 24.79 8.62 17.19
C SER A 220 24.31 7.20 16.91
N ARG A 221 25.12 6.37 16.23
CA ARG A 221 24.72 5.01 15.81
C ARG A 221 25.86 4.00 15.75
N ARG A 222 26.69 4.10 14.72
CA ARG A 222 27.74 3.14 14.36
C ARG A 222 29.12 3.77 14.48
N CYS A 223 30.15 2.95 14.59
CA CYS A 223 31.54 3.40 14.62
C CYS A 223 32.48 2.39 13.98
N ARG A 224 33.70 2.85 13.66
CA ARG A 224 34.82 2.00 13.21
C ARG A 224 35.71 1.53 14.36
N GLY A 225 35.59 2.19 15.51
CA GLY A 225 36.49 2.04 16.65
C GLY A 225 35.93 2.71 17.90
N ARG A 226 36.71 2.69 18.99
CA ARG A 226 36.26 3.15 20.31
C ARG A 226 36.41 4.66 20.52
N SER A 227 37.15 5.36 19.65
CA SER A 227 37.36 6.80 19.77
C SER A 227 36.16 7.59 19.27
N PRO A 228 35.84 8.77 19.84
CA PRO A 228 34.83 9.67 19.27
C PRO A 228 35.13 10.08 17.82
N SER A 229 36.40 10.07 17.40
CA SER A 229 36.79 10.33 16.00
C SER A 229 36.39 9.21 15.03
N ASP A 230 36.03 8.04 15.55
CA ASP A 230 35.64 6.87 14.76
C ASP A 230 34.13 6.75 14.56
N CYS A 231 33.35 7.72 15.03
CA CYS A 231 31.91 7.73 14.81
C CYS A 231 31.59 7.84 13.32
N CYS A 232 30.66 7.00 12.86
CA CYS A 232 30.12 7.05 11.51
C CYS A 232 29.06 8.15 11.39
N HIS A 233 28.76 8.54 10.15
CA HIS A 233 27.63 9.41 9.86
C HIS A 233 26.30 8.78 10.34
N ASN A 234 25.32 9.60 10.72
CA ASN A 234 24.03 9.12 11.23
C ASN A 234 23.20 8.32 10.19
N GLN A 235 23.47 8.56 8.90
CA GLN A 235 22.87 7.84 7.78
C GLN A 235 23.60 6.53 7.41
N CYS A 236 24.66 6.14 8.14
CA CYS A 236 25.32 4.86 7.93
C CYS A 236 24.60 3.72 8.68
N ALA A 237 24.53 2.57 8.03
CA ALA A 237 24.15 1.28 8.60
C ALA A 237 25.30 0.28 8.48
N ALA A 238 25.33 -0.72 9.36
CA ALA A 238 26.41 -1.71 9.53
C ALA A 238 27.76 -1.11 9.97
N GLY A 239 28.27 -0.07 9.32
CA GLY A 239 29.54 0.60 9.63
C GLY A 239 29.92 1.64 8.58
N CYS A 240 31.15 2.12 8.63
CA CYS A 240 31.68 3.10 7.67
C CYS A 240 33.19 2.92 7.45
N THR A 241 33.73 3.54 6.41
CA THR A 241 35.17 3.68 6.15
C THR A 241 35.71 5.04 6.64
N GLY A 242 34.83 6.02 6.86
CA GLY A 242 35.11 7.38 7.32
C GLY A 242 33.86 8.06 7.89
N PRO A 243 33.96 9.33 8.35
CA PRO A 243 32.88 10.00 9.08
C PRO A 243 31.80 10.63 8.19
N ARG A 244 31.99 10.68 6.86
CA ARG A 244 31.05 11.34 5.94
C ARG A 244 29.91 10.42 5.51
N GLU A 245 28.83 11.01 5.02
CA GLU A 245 27.68 10.28 4.44
C GLU A 245 28.04 9.47 3.18
N SER A 246 29.15 9.80 2.51
CA SER A 246 29.70 9.06 1.38
C SER A 246 30.53 7.83 1.79
N ASP A 247 30.89 7.73 3.06
CA ASP A 247 31.84 6.74 3.56
C ASP A 247 31.12 5.55 4.24
N CYS A 248 29.80 5.50 4.16
CA CYS A 248 29.01 4.42 4.76
C CYS A 248 29.21 3.10 4.01
N LEU A 249 29.26 1.98 4.75
CA LEU A 249 29.25 0.65 4.12
C LEU A 249 27.91 0.38 3.44
N VAL A 250 26.81 0.71 4.12
CA VAL A 250 25.45 0.65 3.60
C VAL A 250 24.66 1.86 4.12
N CYS A 251 23.74 2.38 3.33
CA CYS A 251 22.87 3.47 3.75
C CYS A 251 21.73 2.97 4.65
N HIS A 252 21.51 3.69 5.75
CA HIS A 252 20.45 3.42 6.70
C HIS A 252 19.06 3.59 6.07
N ARG A 253 18.82 4.73 5.40
CA ARG A 253 17.60 4.98 4.62
C ARG A 253 17.83 4.78 3.13
N PHE A 254 18.26 5.81 2.43
CA PHE A 254 18.40 5.81 0.98
C PHE A 254 19.83 6.07 0.53
N ARG A 255 20.22 5.40 -0.55
CA ARG A 255 21.44 5.68 -1.30
C ARG A 255 21.10 6.57 -2.49
N ASP A 256 21.58 7.79 -2.46
CA ASP A 256 21.56 8.72 -3.59
C ASP A 256 22.95 8.76 -4.21
N GLU A 257 23.12 7.98 -5.28
CA GLU A 257 24.40 7.76 -5.97
C GLU A 257 25.48 7.23 -5.00
N ALA A 258 26.42 8.08 -4.59
CA ALA A 258 27.51 7.76 -3.67
C ALA A 258 27.25 8.22 -2.22
N THR A 259 26.13 8.86 -1.93
CA THR A 259 25.82 9.46 -0.62
C THR A 259 24.62 8.81 0.03
N CYS A 260 24.63 8.70 1.36
CA CYS A 260 23.49 8.22 2.13
C CYS A 260 22.62 9.37 2.62
N LYS A 261 21.36 9.41 2.21
CA LYS A 261 20.39 10.45 2.56
C LYS A 261 19.20 9.87 3.31
N ASP A 262 18.58 10.70 4.15
CA ASP A 262 17.40 10.31 4.94
C ASP A 262 16.14 10.15 4.06
N THR A 263 16.01 11.00 3.05
CA THR A 263 14.94 10.98 2.03
C THR A 263 15.55 11.21 0.64
N CYS A 264 14.90 10.67 -0.40
CA CYS A 264 15.26 11.01 -1.77
C CYS A 264 14.88 12.47 -2.09
N PRO A 265 15.62 13.15 -3.00
CA PRO A 265 15.26 14.48 -3.48
C PRO A 265 13.77 14.54 -3.89
N PRO A 266 12.96 15.42 -3.27
CA PRO A 266 11.52 15.44 -3.49
C PRO A 266 11.19 15.80 -4.93
N LEU A 267 10.08 15.27 -5.45
CA LEU A 267 9.66 15.52 -6.84
C LEU A 267 9.09 16.92 -7.06
N MET A 268 8.64 17.58 -5.98
CA MET A 268 8.07 18.92 -6.00
C MET A 268 8.80 19.80 -4.97
N LEU A 269 9.03 21.07 -5.30
CA LEU A 269 9.62 22.08 -4.44
C LEU A 269 8.59 23.16 -4.15
N TYR A 270 8.61 23.69 -2.93
CA TYR A 270 7.81 24.86 -2.60
C TYR A 270 8.48 26.12 -3.14
N ASN A 271 7.77 26.89 -3.96
CA ASN A 271 8.23 28.18 -4.45
C ASN A 271 7.74 29.32 -3.54
N PRO A 272 8.64 30.00 -2.80
CA PRO A 272 8.24 31.04 -1.87
C PRO A 272 7.65 32.30 -2.51
N THR A 273 7.85 32.50 -3.82
CA THR A 273 7.35 33.67 -4.55
C THR A 273 5.91 33.46 -4.99
N THR A 274 5.58 32.26 -5.48
CA THR A 274 4.24 31.92 -5.99
C THR A 274 3.35 31.25 -4.95
N TYR A 275 3.93 30.76 -3.84
CA TYR A 275 3.26 29.95 -2.82
C TYR A 275 2.65 28.66 -3.39
N GLN A 276 3.28 28.12 -4.44
CA GLN A 276 2.86 26.90 -5.14
C GLN A 276 3.95 25.83 -5.08
N MET A 277 3.56 24.59 -5.40
CA MET A 277 4.49 23.48 -5.55
C MET A 277 4.91 23.36 -7.02
N ASP A 278 6.20 23.57 -7.30
CA ASP A 278 6.79 23.46 -8.63
C ASP A 278 7.54 22.13 -8.79
N VAL A 279 7.66 21.63 -10.01
CA VAL A 279 8.38 20.36 -10.28
C VAL A 279 9.87 20.54 -10.01
N ASN A 280 10.47 19.65 -9.22
CA ASN A 280 11.90 19.62 -8.95
C ASN A 280 12.68 18.98 -10.13
N PRO A 281 13.55 19.71 -10.84
CA PRO A 281 14.40 19.11 -11.89
C PRO A 281 15.38 18.04 -11.35
N GLU A 282 15.76 18.14 -10.07
CA GLU A 282 16.62 17.17 -9.37
C GLU A 282 15.83 16.09 -8.62
N GLY A 283 14.50 16.08 -8.75
CA GLY A 283 13.63 15.11 -8.10
C GLY A 283 13.99 13.67 -8.48
N LYS A 284 14.03 12.77 -7.49
CA LYS A 284 14.31 11.35 -7.69
C LYS A 284 13.24 10.51 -7.00
N TYR A 285 12.88 9.42 -7.65
CA TYR A 285 11.99 8.41 -7.08
C TYR A 285 12.76 7.48 -6.13
N SER A 286 12.10 6.98 -5.10
CA SER A 286 12.65 5.91 -4.26
C SER A 286 12.37 4.54 -4.89
N PHE A 287 13.43 3.78 -5.16
CA PHE A 287 13.36 2.39 -5.58
C PHE A 287 14.07 1.50 -4.55
N GLY A 288 13.28 0.81 -3.72
CA GLY A 288 13.82 0.14 -2.54
C GLY A 288 14.52 1.13 -1.61
N ALA A 289 15.81 0.92 -1.36
CA ALA A 289 16.67 1.82 -0.57
C ALA A 289 17.58 2.70 -1.44
N THR A 290 17.21 2.97 -2.69
CA THR A 290 18.00 3.78 -3.64
C THR A 290 17.17 4.89 -4.27
N CYS A 291 17.80 6.01 -4.63
CA CYS A 291 17.15 7.13 -5.33
C CYS A 291 17.47 7.08 -6.83
N VAL A 292 16.44 7.05 -7.67
CA VAL A 292 16.56 6.91 -9.14
C VAL A 292 15.82 8.01 -9.87
N LYS A 293 16.36 8.50 -10.99
CA LYS A 293 15.71 9.54 -11.80
C LYS A 293 14.44 9.06 -12.51
N LYS A 294 14.38 7.77 -12.85
CA LYS A 294 13.24 7.12 -13.49
C LYS A 294 13.03 5.75 -12.85
N CYS A 295 11.78 5.36 -12.65
CA CYS A 295 11.49 4.00 -12.22
C CYS A 295 11.90 2.99 -13.31
N PRO A 296 12.37 1.79 -12.92
CA PRO A 296 12.62 0.71 -13.87
C PRO A 296 11.36 0.35 -14.67
N ARG A 297 11.53 -0.28 -15.84
CA ARG A 297 10.39 -0.76 -16.64
C ARG A 297 9.54 -1.75 -15.83
N ASN A 298 8.23 -1.71 -16.04
CA ASN A 298 7.21 -2.52 -15.32
C ASN A 298 7.06 -2.18 -13.83
N TYR A 299 7.44 -0.96 -13.42
CA TYR A 299 7.11 -0.40 -12.10
C TYR A 299 6.15 0.77 -12.27
N VAL A 300 5.35 0.97 -11.23
CA VAL A 300 4.33 2.01 -11.11
C VAL A 300 4.78 3.01 -10.04
N VAL A 301 4.52 4.29 -10.27
CA VAL A 301 4.85 5.39 -9.36
C VAL A 301 3.69 5.61 -8.38
N THR A 302 4.00 5.64 -7.09
CA THR A 302 3.05 6.05 -6.04
C THR A 302 2.99 7.56 -5.89
N ASP A 303 1.93 8.08 -5.26
CA ASP A 303 1.79 9.51 -4.92
C ASP A 303 2.97 10.06 -4.10
N HIS A 304 3.64 9.20 -3.32
CA HIS A 304 4.81 9.55 -2.52
C HIS A 304 6.15 9.47 -3.27
N GLY A 305 6.12 9.28 -4.60
CA GLY A 305 7.32 9.19 -5.41
C GLY A 305 8.12 7.89 -5.24
N SER A 306 7.49 6.80 -4.82
CA SER A 306 8.13 5.47 -4.74
C SER A 306 7.78 4.59 -5.94
N CYS A 307 8.76 3.82 -6.43
CA CYS A 307 8.59 2.82 -7.48
C CYS A 307 8.14 1.48 -6.89
N VAL A 308 6.91 1.06 -7.19
CA VAL A 308 6.31 -0.20 -6.73
C VAL A 308 5.92 -1.09 -7.91
N ARG A 309 5.75 -2.39 -7.69
CA ARG A 309 5.45 -3.35 -8.76
C ARG A 309 3.97 -3.40 -9.12
N ALA A 310 3.14 -3.11 -8.13
CA ALA A 310 1.70 -3.04 -8.23
C ALA A 310 1.20 -2.01 -7.22
N CYS A 311 0.08 -1.38 -7.54
CA CYS A 311 -0.58 -0.48 -6.63
C CYS A 311 -1.14 -1.22 -5.41
N GLY A 312 -1.31 -0.49 -4.30
CA GLY A 312 -2.00 -1.00 -3.12
C GLY A 312 -3.46 -1.35 -3.43
N PRO A 313 -4.14 -2.08 -2.53
CA PRO A 313 -5.52 -2.55 -2.76
C PRO A 313 -6.54 -1.42 -2.97
N ASP A 314 -6.25 -0.22 -2.45
CA ASP A 314 -7.10 0.98 -2.56
C ASP A 314 -6.72 1.89 -3.74
N TYR A 315 -5.82 1.43 -4.61
CA TYR A 315 -5.28 2.18 -5.74
C TYR A 315 -5.40 1.35 -7.03
N TYR A 316 -5.55 2.05 -8.16
CA TYR A 316 -5.53 1.46 -9.49
C TYR A 316 -4.43 2.10 -10.33
N GLU A 317 -3.90 1.32 -11.28
CA GLU A 317 -2.88 1.79 -12.20
C GLU A 317 -3.50 2.60 -13.33
N VAL A 318 -2.95 3.78 -13.56
CA VAL A 318 -3.26 4.65 -14.71
C VAL A 318 -1.98 5.01 -15.42
N GLU A 319 -2.04 5.12 -16.75
CA GLU A 319 -0.92 5.61 -17.53
C GLU A 319 -1.14 7.10 -17.81
N GLU A 320 -0.26 7.95 -17.27
CA GLU A 320 -0.26 9.40 -17.50
C GLU A 320 1.10 9.85 -17.99
N ASP A 321 1.14 10.58 -19.10
CA ASP A 321 2.38 11.09 -19.70
C ASP A 321 3.43 9.98 -19.97
N GLY A 322 2.97 8.77 -20.28
CA GLY A 322 3.83 7.59 -20.52
C GLY A 322 4.46 7.00 -19.25
N VAL A 323 3.96 7.35 -18.07
CA VAL A 323 4.36 6.80 -16.78
C VAL A 323 3.16 6.15 -16.09
N SER A 324 3.28 4.87 -15.75
CA SER A 324 2.29 4.20 -14.89
C SER A 324 2.32 4.82 -13.49
N LYS A 325 1.18 5.32 -13.02
CA LYS A 325 0.97 5.89 -11.68
C LYS A 325 -0.15 5.17 -10.95
N CYS A 326 -0.06 5.12 -9.62
CA CYS A 326 -1.12 4.63 -8.76
C CYS A 326 -2.05 5.77 -8.36
N LYS A 327 -3.30 5.74 -8.79
CA LYS A 327 -4.34 6.67 -8.32
C LYS A 327 -5.27 5.99 -7.35
N LYS A 328 -5.66 6.72 -6.30
CA LYS A 328 -6.62 6.23 -5.32
C LYS A 328 -7.98 6.00 -5.97
N CYS A 329 -8.62 4.87 -5.67
CA CYS A 329 -9.95 4.56 -6.19
C CYS A 329 -11.03 5.43 -5.54
N ASP A 330 -12.03 5.86 -6.33
CA ASP A 330 -13.24 6.51 -5.83
C ASP A 330 -14.21 5.46 -5.25
N GLY A 331 -14.01 5.17 -3.96
CA GLY A 331 -14.66 4.05 -3.27
C GLY A 331 -13.90 2.73 -3.50
N PRO A 332 -14.57 1.56 -3.43
CA PRO A 332 -13.91 0.28 -3.64
C PRO A 332 -13.29 0.17 -5.04
N CYS A 333 -12.03 -0.27 -5.14
CA CYS A 333 -11.35 -0.46 -6.41
C CYS A 333 -12.05 -1.47 -7.31
N ARG A 334 -11.97 -1.25 -8.63
CA ARG A 334 -12.64 -2.10 -9.60
C ARG A 334 -12.13 -3.54 -9.52
N LYS A 335 -12.98 -4.45 -9.05
CA LYS A 335 -12.74 -5.90 -9.06
C LYS A 335 -13.84 -6.56 -9.86
N VAL A 336 -13.45 -7.24 -10.94
CA VAL A 336 -14.36 -8.02 -11.78
C VAL A 336 -14.41 -9.44 -11.24
N CYS A 337 -15.62 -9.95 -11.00
CA CYS A 337 -15.87 -11.30 -10.50
C CYS A 337 -16.83 -12.03 -11.41
N ASN A 338 -16.72 -13.36 -11.49
CA ASN A 338 -17.62 -14.15 -12.32
C ASN A 338 -19.04 -14.17 -11.70
N GLY A 339 -20.06 -14.11 -12.54
CA GLY A 339 -21.44 -14.34 -12.14
C GLY A 339 -21.80 -15.83 -12.07
N ILE A 340 -22.98 -16.12 -11.54
CA ILE A 340 -23.56 -17.46 -11.50
C ILE A 340 -23.69 -18.01 -12.94
N GLY A 341 -23.37 -19.29 -13.14
CA GLY A 341 -23.39 -19.94 -14.46
C GLY A 341 -22.11 -19.74 -15.30
N ILE A 342 -21.09 -19.02 -14.79
CA ILE A 342 -19.83 -18.75 -15.49
C ILE A 342 -18.62 -19.15 -14.64
N GLY A 343 -17.60 -19.72 -15.28
CA GLY A 343 -16.32 -20.02 -14.64
C GLY A 343 -16.45 -20.98 -13.46
N GLU A 344 -16.00 -20.53 -12.29
CA GLU A 344 -16.09 -21.28 -11.03
C GLU A 344 -17.53 -21.54 -10.55
N PHE A 345 -18.52 -20.77 -11.06
CA PHE A 345 -19.93 -20.92 -10.71
C PHE A 345 -20.77 -21.58 -11.80
N LYS A 346 -20.14 -22.27 -12.77
CA LYS A 346 -20.84 -22.87 -13.92
C LYS A 346 -21.99 -23.81 -13.54
N ASP A 347 -21.77 -24.68 -12.56
CA ASP A 347 -22.77 -25.67 -12.11
C ASP A 347 -23.56 -25.18 -10.86
N THR A 348 -23.44 -23.89 -10.53
CA THR A 348 -24.09 -23.28 -9.37
C THR A 348 -25.43 -22.68 -9.78
N LEU A 349 -26.49 -22.98 -9.03
CA LEU A 349 -27.84 -22.48 -9.32
C LEU A 349 -28.12 -21.08 -8.76
N SER A 350 -27.56 -20.76 -7.58
CA SER A 350 -27.82 -19.54 -6.82
C SER A 350 -26.59 -19.10 -6.04
N ILE A 351 -26.51 -17.81 -5.72
CA ILE A 351 -25.68 -17.33 -4.63
C ILE A 351 -26.10 -18.08 -3.35
N ASN A 352 -25.15 -18.62 -2.59
CA ASN A 352 -25.37 -19.47 -1.44
C ASN A 352 -24.24 -19.32 -0.39
N ALA A 353 -24.37 -19.98 0.76
CA ALA A 353 -23.42 -19.88 1.88
C ALA A 353 -21.97 -20.28 1.53
N THR A 354 -21.79 -21.17 0.55
CA THR A 354 -20.47 -21.67 0.15
C THR A 354 -19.77 -20.69 -0.80
N ASN A 355 -20.51 -20.04 -1.70
CA ASN A 355 -19.93 -19.19 -2.74
C ASN A 355 -19.93 -17.68 -2.42
N ILE A 356 -20.80 -17.18 -1.54
CA ILE A 356 -20.98 -15.74 -1.28
C ILE A 356 -19.67 -15.00 -0.94
N LYS A 357 -18.73 -15.67 -0.25
CA LYS A 357 -17.44 -15.10 0.15
C LYS A 357 -16.53 -14.76 -1.03
N HIS A 358 -16.71 -15.40 -2.19
CA HIS A 358 -15.95 -15.07 -3.40
C HIS A 358 -16.35 -13.71 -3.97
N PHE A 359 -17.57 -13.23 -3.66
CA PHE A 359 -18.06 -11.92 -4.05
C PHE A 359 -17.51 -10.76 -3.20
N LYS A 360 -16.64 -11.05 -2.22
CA LYS A 360 -16.03 -10.02 -1.36
C LYS A 360 -15.20 -9.03 -2.19
N TYR A 361 -15.50 -7.74 -2.01
CA TYR A 361 -14.89 -6.61 -2.72
C TYR A 361 -15.17 -6.57 -4.23
N CYS A 362 -16.11 -7.36 -4.75
CA CYS A 362 -16.47 -7.31 -6.16
C CYS A 362 -17.26 -6.04 -6.46
N THR A 363 -16.84 -5.30 -7.48
CA THR A 363 -17.53 -4.09 -7.94
C THR A 363 -18.26 -4.30 -9.25
N ALA A 364 -17.80 -5.24 -10.07
CA ALA A 364 -18.43 -5.59 -11.34
C ALA A 364 -18.59 -7.11 -11.44
N ILE A 365 -19.80 -7.57 -11.77
CA ILE A 365 -20.10 -8.98 -11.99
C ILE A 365 -20.13 -9.25 -13.50
N SER A 366 -19.18 -10.08 -13.94
CA SER A 366 -19.14 -10.64 -15.29
C SER A 366 -20.03 -11.88 -15.35
N GLY A 367 -21.33 -11.66 -15.58
CA GLY A 367 -22.34 -12.70 -15.67
C GLY A 367 -23.62 -12.32 -14.95
N ASP A 368 -24.35 -13.35 -14.52
CA ASP A 368 -25.67 -13.22 -13.90
C ASP A 368 -25.60 -13.33 -12.37
N LEU A 369 -26.58 -12.77 -11.66
CA LEU A 369 -26.78 -13.02 -10.24
C LEU A 369 -28.15 -13.64 -10.00
N HIS A 370 -28.17 -14.81 -9.36
CA HIS A 370 -29.38 -15.53 -9.00
C HIS A 370 -29.49 -15.63 -7.48
N ILE A 371 -30.63 -15.21 -6.93
CA ILE A 371 -30.96 -15.37 -5.50
C ILE A 371 -32.29 -16.12 -5.41
N LEU A 372 -32.19 -17.41 -5.12
CA LEU A 372 -33.30 -18.37 -5.16
C LEU A 372 -33.66 -18.88 -3.76
N PRO A 373 -34.87 -19.42 -3.54
CA PRO A 373 -35.28 -19.97 -2.24
C PRO A 373 -34.34 -21.03 -1.65
N VAL A 374 -33.68 -21.80 -2.51
CA VAL A 374 -32.73 -22.85 -2.11
C VAL A 374 -31.52 -22.27 -1.34
N ALA A 375 -31.13 -21.02 -1.59
CA ALA A 375 -30.03 -20.37 -0.89
C ALA A 375 -30.29 -20.24 0.61
N PHE A 376 -31.52 -19.85 0.99
CA PHE A 376 -31.91 -19.63 2.38
C PHE A 376 -32.40 -20.90 3.08
N LYS A 377 -32.90 -21.90 2.33
CA LYS A 377 -33.29 -23.19 2.89
C LYS A 377 -32.11 -24.15 3.07
N GLY A 378 -31.01 -23.90 2.35
CA GLY A 378 -29.92 -24.87 2.19
C GLY A 378 -30.28 -25.95 1.16
N ASP A 379 -29.26 -26.67 0.71
CA ASP A 379 -29.38 -27.75 -0.25
C ASP A 379 -28.59 -28.98 0.21
N SER A 380 -29.33 -30.04 0.58
CA SER A 380 -28.75 -31.31 1.02
C SER A 380 -28.00 -32.04 -0.10
N PHE A 381 -28.37 -31.85 -1.37
CA PHE A 381 -27.73 -32.54 -2.51
C PHE A 381 -26.31 -32.02 -2.74
N THR A 382 -26.15 -30.70 -2.76
CA THR A 382 -24.84 -30.03 -2.87
C THR A 382 -24.12 -29.87 -1.52
N ARG A 383 -24.72 -30.34 -0.42
CA ARG A 383 -24.25 -30.18 0.98
C ARG A 383 -24.00 -28.71 1.34
N THR A 384 -24.84 -27.82 0.83
CA THR A 384 -24.74 -26.37 1.05
C THR A 384 -25.62 -25.97 2.22
N PRO A 385 -25.08 -25.36 3.29
CA PRO A 385 -25.90 -24.90 4.41
C PRO A 385 -26.77 -23.69 4.02
N PRO A 386 -27.80 -23.37 4.81
CA PRO A 386 -28.56 -22.12 4.69
C PRO A 386 -27.66 -20.88 4.72
N LEU A 387 -27.89 -19.93 3.81
CA LEU A 387 -27.22 -18.63 3.79
C LEU A 387 -27.64 -17.76 4.98
N ASP A 388 -26.68 -17.24 5.74
CA ASP A 388 -26.96 -16.19 6.74
C ASP A 388 -27.35 -14.90 5.98
N PRO A 389 -28.55 -14.34 6.21
CA PRO A 389 -28.98 -13.09 5.58
C PRO A 389 -27.94 -11.99 5.61
N ARG A 390 -27.18 -11.84 6.72
CA ARG A 390 -26.17 -10.79 6.89
C ARG A 390 -25.03 -10.89 5.87
N GLU A 391 -24.74 -12.08 5.34
CA GLU A 391 -23.70 -12.23 4.32
C GLU A 391 -24.10 -11.59 2.97
N LEU A 392 -25.38 -11.24 2.75
CA LEU A 392 -25.79 -10.48 1.57
C LEU A 392 -25.21 -9.06 1.54
N GLU A 393 -24.80 -8.50 2.68
CA GLU A 393 -24.10 -7.20 2.73
C GLU A 393 -22.81 -7.19 1.92
N ILE A 394 -22.21 -8.36 1.66
CA ILE A 394 -21.04 -8.50 0.78
C ILE A 394 -21.30 -7.91 -0.61
N LEU A 395 -22.54 -7.97 -1.09
CA LEU A 395 -22.92 -7.49 -2.41
C LEU A 395 -23.05 -5.97 -2.48
N LYS A 396 -23.00 -5.24 -1.35
CA LYS A 396 -23.06 -3.77 -1.33
C LYS A 396 -21.96 -3.10 -2.16
N THR A 397 -20.83 -3.77 -2.40
CA THR A 397 -19.76 -3.21 -3.24
C THR A 397 -20.07 -3.26 -4.74
N VAL A 398 -21.07 -4.04 -5.16
CA VAL A 398 -21.41 -4.26 -6.57
C VAL A 398 -22.06 -2.99 -7.16
N LYS A 399 -21.40 -2.43 -8.17
CA LYS A 399 -21.87 -1.28 -8.95
C LYS A 399 -22.36 -1.66 -10.35
N GLU A 400 -21.90 -2.78 -10.90
CA GLU A 400 -22.19 -3.18 -12.28
C GLU A 400 -22.48 -4.67 -12.38
N ILE A 401 -23.53 -5.05 -13.12
CA ILE A 401 -23.82 -6.44 -13.50
C ILE A 401 -23.88 -6.51 -15.02
N THR A 402 -23.04 -7.32 -15.65
CA THR A 402 -23.02 -7.42 -17.13
C THR A 402 -24.15 -8.27 -17.68
N GLY A 403 -24.65 -9.23 -16.91
CA GLY A 403 -25.75 -10.11 -17.26
C GLY A 403 -27.09 -9.59 -16.72
N PHE A 404 -27.86 -10.48 -16.08
CA PHE A 404 -29.12 -10.14 -15.42
C PHE A 404 -29.10 -10.36 -13.90
N LEU A 405 -30.02 -9.69 -13.21
CA LEU A 405 -30.28 -9.86 -11.78
C LEU A 405 -31.65 -10.52 -11.55
N LEU A 406 -31.65 -11.71 -10.95
CA LEU A 406 -32.85 -12.48 -10.62
C LEU A 406 -32.96 -12.71 -9.12
N ILE A 407 -34.04 -12.22 -8.52
CA ILE A 407 -34.34 -12.37 -7.10
C ILE A 407 -35.73 -13.00 -6.96
N GLN A 408 -35.76 -14.25 -6.52
CA GLN A 408 -36.98 -15.03 -6.23
C GLN A 408 -37.15 -15.37 -4.75
N ALA A 409 -36.14 -15.07 -3.94
CA ALA A 409 -36.23 -15.14 -2.49
C ALA A 409 -35.42 -14.02 -1.86
N TRP A 410 -35.90 -13.54 -0.72
CA TRP A 410 -35.24 -12.52 0.09
C TRP A 410 -35.59 -12.74 1.56
N PRO A 411 -34.73 -12.38 2.51
CA PRO A 411 -35.05 -12.49 3.94
C PRO A 411 -36.32 -11.71 4.30
N GLU A 412 -37.27 -12.35 4.98
CA GLU A 412 -38.58 -11.76 5.28
C GLU A 412 -38.51 -10.54 6.24
N ASN A 413 -37.46 -10.48 7.06
CA ASN A 413 -37.24 -9.40 8.02
C ASN A 413 -36.73 -8.11 7.36
N TRP A 414 -36.39 -8.14 6.07
CA TRP A 414 -35.82 -7.01 5.35
C TRP A 414 -36.83 -6.38 4.41
N THR A 415 -36.92 -5.05 4.46
CA THR A 415 -37.95 -4.26 3.80
C THR A 415 -37.58 -3.80 2.38
N ASP A 416 -36.32 -3.93 2.00
CA ASP A 416 -35.77 -3.49 0.71
C ASP A 416 -34.67 -4.44 0.19
N LEU A 417 -34.10 -4.11 -0.98
CA LEU A 417 -32.97 -4.81 -1.58
C LEU A 417 -31.63 -4.11 -1.26
N HIS A 418 -31.39 -3.72 0.00
CA HIS A 418 -30.22 -2.90 0.39
C HIS A 418 -28.86 -3.45 -0.05
N ALA A 419 -28.74 -4.75 -0.28
CA ALA A 419 -27.50 -5.36 -0.77
C ALA A 419 -27.08 -4.79 -2.15
N PHE A 420 -28.03 -4.24 -2.90
CA PHE A 420 -27.83 -3.65 -4.23
C PHE A 420 -28.03 -2.13 -4.23
N GLU A 421 -27.94 -1.46 -3.07
CA GLU A 421 -28.12 -0.01 -2.95
C GLU A 421 -27.11 0.80 -3.78
N ASN A 422 -25.95 0.23 -4.09
CA ASN A 422 -24.86 0.82 -4.90
C ASN A 422 -24.84 0.33 -6.35
N LEU A 423 -25.80 -0.51 -6.77
CA LEU A 423 -25.86 -1.01 -8.13
C LEU A 423 -26.24 0.13 -9.09
N GLU A 424 -25.34 0.48 -10.00
CA GLU A 424 -25.51 1.59 -10.94
C GLU A 424 -26.03 1.14 -12.31
N ILE A 425 -25.53 0.00 -12.81
CA ILE A 425 -25.79 -0.45 -14.18
C ILE A 425 -26.08 -1.96 -14.23
N ILE A 426 -27.15 -2.33 -14.92
CA ILE A 426 -27.42 -3.71 -15.37
C ILE A 426 -27.34 -3.73 -16.89
N ARG A 427 -26.36 -4.43 -17.47
CA ARG A 427 -26.18 -4.40 -18.93
C ARG A 427 -27.12 -5.31 -19.69
N GLY A 428 -27.58 -6.41 -19.09
CA GLY A 428 -28.50 -7.35 -19.75
C GLY A 428 -27.89 -8.06 -20.97
N ARG A 429 -26.57 -8.30 -21.02
CA ARG A 429 -25.95 -9.05 -22.15
C ARG A 429 -26.49 -10.48 -22.25
N THR A 430 -26.74 -11.07 -21.08
CA THR A 430 -27.51 -12.29 -20.85
C THR A 430 -28.82 -11.90 -20.16
N LYS A 431 -29.89 -12.69 -20.38
CA LYS A 431 -31.25 -12.38 -19.91
C LYS A 431 -31.95 -13.65 -19.44
N GLN A 432 -32.74 -13.54 -18.37
CA GLN A 432 -33.53 -14.66 -17.87
C GLN A 432 -34.62 -15.03 -18.88
N HIS A 433 -34.66 -16.32 -19.27
CA HIS A 433 -35.44 -16.83 -20.40
C HIS A 433 -35.23 -16.03 -21.72
N GLY A 434 -34.05 -15.40 -21.88
CA GLY A 434 -33.76 -14.56 -23.04
C GLY A 434 -34.48 -13.21 -23.07
N GLN A 435 -35.26 -12.87 -22.04
CA GLN A 435 -36.12 -11.68 -22.04
C GLN A 435 -35.81 -10.68 -20.92
N PHE A 436 -35.69 -11.12 -19.67
CA PHE A 436 -35.62 -10.21 -18.52
C PHE A 436 -34.19 -9.97 -18.03
N SER A 437 -33.78 -8.71 -17.90
CA SER A 437 -32.48 -8.33 -17.30
C SER A 437 -32.60 -7.98 -15.81
N LEU A 438 -33.79 -7.64 -15.34
CA LEU A 438 -34.11 -7.48 -13.93
C LEU A 438 -35.42 -8.22 -13.59
N ALA A 439 -35.36 -9.11 -12.62
CA ALA A 439 -36.52 -9.89 -12.17
C ALA A 439 -36.61 -9.92 -10.64
N VAL A 440 -37.68 -9.33 -10.09
CA VAL A 440 -37.97 -9.26 -8.65
C VAL A 440 -39.35 -9.86 -8.40
N VAL A 441 -39.39 -11.10 -7.94
CA VAL A 441 -40.63 -11.91 -7.95
C VAL A 441 -40.89 -12.56 -6.60
N GLY A 442 -42.11 -12.37 -6.08
CA GLY A 442 -42.63 -13.13 -4.93
C GLY A 442 -41.98 -12.78 -3.58
N LEU A 443 -41.51 -11.55 -3.40
CA LEU A 443 -40.81 -11.11 -2.19
C LEU A 443 -41.75 -10.41 -1.19
N ASN A 444 -41.31 -10.30 0.07
CA ASN A 444 -42.05 -9.64 1.16
C ASN A 444 -41.64 -8.17 1.38
N ILE A 445 -40.82 -7.60 0.49
CA ILE A 445 -40.30 -6.23 0.57
C ILE A 445 -41.41 -5.16 0.44
N THR A 446 -41.18 -3.99 1.04
CA THR A 446 -42.07 -2.82 0.96
C THR A 446 -41.58 -1.77 -0.05
N SER A 447 -40.28 -1.75 -0.34
CA SER A 447 -39.63 -0.87 -1.32
C SER A 447 -38.51 -1.61 -2.07
N LEU A 448 -38.03 -1.06 -3.19
CA LEU A 448 -36.94 -1.70 -3.96
C LEU A 448 -35.57 -1.35 -3.39
N GLY A 449 -35.34 -0.09 -3.00
CA GLY A 449 -34.04 0.36 -2.45
C GLY A 449 -32.87 0.40 -3.46
N LEU A 450 -33.14 0.31 -4.77
CA LEU A 450 -32.13 0.35 -5.84
C LEU A 450 -31.71 1.78 -6.21
N ARG A 451 -31.39 2.59 -5.19
CA ARG A 451 -31.20 4.05 -5.31
C ARG A 451 -30.09 4.52 -6.24
N SER A 452 -29.06 3.70 -6.45
CA SER A 452 -27.96 4.05 -7.37
C SER A 452 -28.22 3.65 -8.82
N LEU A 453 -29.32 2.93 -9.12
CA LEU A 453 -29.57 2.37 -10.44
C LEU A 453 -29.89 3.47 -11.45
N LYS A 454 -28.99 3.65 -12.42
CA LYS A 454 -29.07 4.69 -13.44
C LYS A 454 -29.39 4.14 -14.82
N GLU A 455 -29.02 2.89 -15.09
CA GLU A 455 -29.15 2.31 -16.43
C GLU A 455 -29.45 0.80 -16.39
N ILE A 456 -30.38 0.39 -17.25
CA ILE A 456 -30.63 -0.98 -17.67
C ILE A 456 -30.43 -1.02 -19.19
N SER A 457 -29.23 -1.38 -19.63
CA SER A 457 -28.82 -1.19 -21.03
C SER A 457 -29.67 -2.01 -22.01
N ASP A 458 -30.10 -3.21 -21.62
CA ASP A 458 -30.92 -4.10 -22.45
C ASP A 458 -31.73 -5.07 -21.56
N GLY A 459 -32.79 -5.67 -22.11
CA GLY A 459 -33.69 -6.62 -21.44
C GLY A 459 -34.85 -5.99 -20.67
N ASP A 460 -35.96 -6.73 -20.60
CA ASP A 460 -37.18 -6.31 -19.93
C ASP A 460 -37.05 -6.37 -18.40
N VAL A 461 -37.93 -5.64 -17.72
CA VAL A 461 -38.03 -5.63 -16.25
C VAL A 461 -39.33 -6.33 -15.82
N ILE A 462 -39.24 -7.31 -14.91
CA ILE A 462 -40.40 -7.94 -14.29
C ILE A 462 -40.37 -7.77 -12.77
N ILE A 463 -41.44 -7.18 -12.24
CA ILE A 463 -41.63 -6.97 -10.80
C ILE A 463 -43.03 -7.45 -10.45
N SER A 464 -43.15 -8.67 -9.91
CA SER A 464 -44.45 -9.31 -9.78
C SER A 464 -44.62 -10.14 -8.52
N GLY A 465 -45.83 -10.13 -7.96
CA GLY A 465 -46.19 -10.97 -6.82
C GLY A 465 -45.63 -10.51 -5.48
N ASN A 466 -45.16 -9.25 -5.39
CA ASN A 466 -44.59 -8.69 -4.17
C ASN A 466 -45.72 -7.98 -3.40
N ARG A 467 -46.35 -8.68 -2.45
CA ARG A 467 -47.64 -8.27 -1.87
C ARG A 467 -47.61 -6.94 -1.10
N ASN A 468 -46.45 -6.60 -0.52
CA ASN A 468 -46.28 -5.38 0.29
C ASN A 468 -45.56 -4.25 -0.47
N LEU A 469 -45.09 -4.51 -1.69
CA LEU A 469 -44.24 -3.59 -2.43
C LEU A 469 -45.03 -2.37 -2.91
N CYS A 470 -44.58 -1.19 -2.48
CA CYS A 470 -44.98 0.12 -2.99
C CYS A 470 -43.84 0.72 -3.85
N TYR A 471 -44.05 1.92 -4.40
CA TYR A 471 -43.05 2.73 -5.14
C TYR A 471 -42.63 2.25 -6.54
N ALA A 472 -42.69 0.95 -6.87
CA ALA A 472 -42.22 0.44 -8.17
C ALA A 472 -42.88 1.10 -9.41
N ASN A 473 -44.12 1.56 -9.29
CA ASN A 473 -44.86 2.26 -10.34
C ASN A 473 -44.52 3.76 -10.45
N THR A 474 -43.84 4.34 -9.46
CA THR A 474 -43.48 5.77 -9.46
C THR A 474 -42.30 6.08 -10.38
N ILE A 475 -41.46 5.08 -10.62
CA ILE A 475 -40.22 5.22 -11.39
C ILE A 475 -40.51 5.34 -12.88
N ASN A 476 -39.92 6.34 -13.52
CA ASN A 476 -39.93 6.46 -14.98
C ASN A 476 -38.93 5.50 -15.64
N TRP A 477 -39.27 4.22 -15.70
CA TRP A 477 -38.40 3.14 -16.23
C TRP A 477 -37.84 3.40 -17.64
N LYS A 478 -38.56 4.15 -18.48
CA LYS A 478 -38.10 4.49 -19.83
C LYS A 478 -36.79 5.29 -19.83
N LYS A 479 -36.50 6.06 -18.78
CA LYS A 479 -35.23 6.79 -18.66
C LYS A 479 -34.06 5.90 -18.26
N LEU A 480 -34.33 4.75 -17.65
CA LEU A 480 -33.30 3.77 -17.30
C LEU A 480 -32.97 2.87 -18.50
N PHE A 481 -33.87 2.72 -19.47
CA PHE A 481 -33.70 1.82 -20.60
C PHE A 481 -32.72 2.37 -21.65
N GLY A 482 -31.73 1.55 -22.00
CA GLY A 482 -30.78 1.84 -23.06
C GLY A 482 -31.34 1.60 -24.47
N THR A 483 -32.40 0.79 -24.61
CA THR A 483 -33.02 0.46 -25.91
C THR A 483 -34.53 0.74 -25.93
N PRO A 484 -35.09 1.17 -27.07
CA PRO A 484 -36.49 1.62 -27.16
C PRO A 484 -37.53 0.49 -27.05
N ASN A 485 -37.11 -0.77 -27.24
CA ASN A 485 -38.02 -1.93 -27.26
C ASN A 485 -38.23 -2.58 -25.88
N GLN A 486 -37.50 -2.13 -24.86
CA GLN A 486 -37.61 -2.65 -23.48
C GLN A 486 -38.99 -2.36 -22.88
N LYS A 487 -39.50 -3.33 -22.12
CA LYS A 487 -40.81 -3.27 -21.47
C LYS A 487 -40.71 -3.56 -19.98
N THR A 488 -41.67 -2.99 -19.26
CA THR A 488 -41.89 -3.27 -17.83
C THR A 488 -43.12 -4.14 -17.65
N LYS A 489 -43.01 -5.22 -16.87
CA LYS A 489 -44.12 -6.05 -16.42
C LYS A 489 -44.25 -5.95 -14.90
N ILE A 490 -45.00 -4.95 -14.44
CA ILE A 490 -45.25 -4.68 -13.02
C ILE A 490 -46.70 -5.04 -12.71
N MET A 491 -46.93 -6.12 -11.97
CA MET A 491 -48.28 -6.65 -11.71
C MET A 491 -48.34 -7.45 -10.40
N ASN A 492 -49.54 -7.66 -9.85
CA ASN A 492 -49.74 -8.46 -8.63
C ASN A 492 -48.89 -7.98 -7.44
N ASN A 493 -48.58 -6.68 -7.39
CA ASN A 493 -47.98 -6.02 -6.23
C ASN A 493 -49.08 -5.28 -5.45
N ARG A 494 -48.74 -4.61 -4.35
CA ARG A 494 -49.71 -3.80 -3.60
C ARG A 494 -50.33 -2.73 -4.50
N ALA A 495 -51.65 -2.54 -4.40
CA ALA A 495 -52.35 -1.58 -5.24
C ALA A 495 -51.90 -0.14 -4.91
N GLU A 496 -51.71 0.69 -5.94
CA GLU A 496 -51.21 2.07 -5.77
C GLU A 496 -52.11 2.90 -4.85
N LYS A 497 -53.43 2.68 -4.90
CA LYS A 497 -54.41 3.35 -4.03
C LYS A 497 -54.17 3.02 -2.55
N ASP A 498 -53.82 1.77 -2.23
CA ASP A 498 -53.59 1.32 -0.86
C ASP A 498 -52.24 1.83 -0.34
N CYS A 499 -51.23 1.93 -1.21
CA CYS A 499 -49.96 2.58 -0.88
C CYS A 499 -50.19 4.05 -0.53
N LYS A 500 -50.95 4.80 -1.35
CA LYS A 500 -51.30 6.20 -1.07
C LYS A 500 -52.11 6.35 0.23
N ALA A 501 -53.09 5.48 0.46
CA ALA A 501 -53.91 5.49 1.68
C ALA A 501 -53.10 5.25 2.97
N THR A 502 -51.98 4.54 2.87
CA THR A 502 -51.07 4.28 3.99
C THR A 502 -49.82 5.17 3.98
N ASN A 503 -49.86 6.29 3.25
CA ASN A 503 -48.77 7.26 3.12
C ASN A 503 -47.42 6.67 2.63
N HIS A 504 -47.48 5.58 1.85
CA HIS A 504 -46.31 5.02 1.17
C HIS A 504 -46.15 5.68 -0.21
N VAL A 505 -45.71 6.94 -0.19
CA VAL A 505 -45.50 7.80 -1.37
C VAL A 505 -44.09 8.39 -1.34
N CYS A 506 -43.61 8.89 -2.49
CA CYS A 506 -42.29 9.51 -2.56
C CYS A 506 -42.18 10.72 -1.64
N ASN A 507 -40.97 10.94 -1.12
CA ASN A 507 -40.65 12.11 -0.33
C ASN A 507 -40.96 13.40 -1.09
N PRO A 508 -41.47 14.47 -0.45
CA PRO A 508 -41.72 15.76 -1.11
C PRO A 508 -40.50 16.37 -1.80
N LEU A 509 -39.28 16.00 -1.39
CA LEU A 509 -38.02 16.48 -1.98
C LEU A 509 -37.65 15.75 -3.28
N CYS A 510 -38.35 14.66 -3.61
CA CYS A 510 -38.15 13.93 -4.86
C CYS A 510 -38.80 14.68 -6.03
N SER A 511 -38.14 14.66 -7.18
CA SER A 511 -38.71 15.16 -8.42
C SER A 511 -39.84 14.26 -8.94
N SER A 512 -40.47 14.65 -10.04
CA SER A 512 -41.49 13.86 -10.73
C SER A 512 -40.97 12.55 -11.35
N GLU A 513 -39.67 12.25 -11.26
CA GLU A 513 -39.07 11.02 -11.81
C GLU A 513 -39.30 9.78 -10.94
N GLY A 514 -39.83 9.97 -9.73
CA GLY A 514 -40.16 8.91 -8.79
C GLY A 514 -39.08 8.63 -7.75
N CYS A 515 -39.27 7.52 -7.03
CA CYS A 515 -38.42 7.14 -5.92
C CYS A 515 -38.34 5.60 -5.78
N TRP A 516 -37.27 5.13 -5.18
CA TRP A 516 -37.00 3.73 -4.86
C TRP A 516 -37.56 3.30 -3.50
N GLY A 517 -38.05 4.25 -2.71
CA GLY A 517 -38.49 4.13 -1.33
C GLY A 517 -38.97 5.49 -0.77
N PRO A 518 -39.34 5.55 0.53
CA PRO A 518 -39.92 6.74 1.15
C PRO A 518 -38.89 7.83 1.52
N GLU A 519 -37.61 7.49 1.66
CA GLU A 519 -36.60 8.39 2.21
C GLU A 519 -36.11 9.42 1.18
N PRO A 520 -35.60 10.60 1.60
CA PRO A 520 -34.98 11.56 0.69
C PRO A 520 -33.74 11.01 -0.05
N THR A 521 -33.14 9.93 0.46
CA THR A 521 -32.04 9.21 -0.21
C THR A 521 -32.49 8.27 -1.31
N ASP A 522 -33.80 8.02 -1.42
CA ASP A 522 -34.37 7.07 -2.37
C ASP A 522 -34.93 7.76 -3.62
N CYS A 523 -34.87 9.08 -3.69
CA CYS A 523 -35.30 9.83 -4.86
C CYS A 523 -34.45 9.46 -6.09
N VAL A 524 -35.09 9.32 -7.25
CA VAL A 524 -34.37 9.16 -8.53
C VAL A 524 -33.58 10.44 -8.88
N SER A 525 -34.18 11.59 -8.59
CA SER A 525 -33.52 12.90 -8.65
C SER A 525 -34.20 13.87 -7.69
N CYS A 526 -33.45 14.87 -7.22
CA CYS A 526 -33.94 15.86 -6.28
C CYS A 526 -34.69 16.99 -6.99
N GLN A 527 -35.68 17.57 -6.32
CA GLN A 527 -36.40 18.74 -6.82
C GLN A 527 -35.51 20.00 -6.79
N ASN A 528 -34.72 20.17 -5.72
CA ASN A 528 -33.89 21.36 -5.49
C ASN A 528 -32.40 21.01 -5.54
N VAL A 529 -31.82 20.64 -4.39
CA VAL A 529 -30.38 20.37 -4.23
C VAL A 529 -30.16 19.03 -3.54
N SER A 530 -28.97 18.46 -3.70
CA SER A 530 -28.56 17.22 -3.04
C SER A 530 -27.35 17.44 -2.13
N ARG A 531 -27.31 16.75 -0.99
CA ARG A 531 -26.12 16.61 -0.16
C ARG A 531 -25.63 15.18 -0.29
N GLY A 532 -24.62 14.97 -1.12
CA GLY A 532 -24.20 13.62 -1.49
C GLY A 532 -25.33 12.85 -2.18
N ARG A 533 -25.94 11.88 -1.48
CA ARG A 533 -27.04 11.05 -2.01
C ARG A 533 -28.42 11.43 -1.47
N GLU A 534 -28.50 12.38 -0.55
CA GLU A 534 -29.74 12.78 0.08
C GLU A 534 -30.28 14.06 -0.56
N CYS A 535 -31.55 14.08 -0.93
CA CYS A 535 -32.20 15.31 -1.36
C CYS A 535 -32.49 16.20 -0.15
N VAL A 536 -32.14 17.48 -0.23
CA VAL A 536 -32.29 18.43 0.87
C VAL A 536 -32.93 19.72 0.38
N ASP A 537 -33.65 20.42 1.28
CA ASP A 537 -34.31 21.67 0.94
C ASP A 537 -33.33 22.78 0.53
N LYS A 538 -32.22 22.90 1.27
CA LYS A 538 -31.20 23.94 1.11
C LYS A 538 -29.81 23.45 1.55
N CYS A 539 -28.78 24.03 0.94
CA CYS A 539 -27.39 23.85 1.37
C CYS A 539 -27.04 24.82 2.52
N ASN A 540 -25.99 24.49 3.28
CA ASN A 540 -25.51 25.26 4.43
C ASN A 540 -24.64 26.47 4.01
N ILE A 541 -25.22 27.38 3.23
CA ILE A 541 -24.50 28.52 2.64
C ILE A 541 -24.24 29.61 3.69
N LEU A 542 -25.30 30.12 4.30
CA LEU A 542 -25.26 31.24 5.27
C LEU A 542 -25.24 30.78 6.73
N GLU A 543 -25.79 29.59 6.97
CA GLU A 543 -25.98 28.96 8.29
C GLU A 543 -25.88 27.44 8.12
N GLY A 544 -25.60 26.73 9.21
CA GLY A 544 -25.45 25.27 9.23
C GLY A 544 -23.99 24.82 9.25
N GLU A 545 -23.79 23.58 9.67
CA GLU A 545 -22.48 22.93 9.78
C GLU A 545 -22.56 21.53 9.16
N PRO A 546 -21.60 21.12 8.31
CA PRO A 546 -20.49 21.93 7.78
C PRO A 546 -20.98 23.01 6.80
N ARG A 547 -20.17 24.06 6.60
CA ARG A 547 -20.43 25.11 5.60
C ARG A 547 -20.24 24.62 4.17
N GLU A 548 -21.11 25.08 3.28
CA GLU A 548 -21.23 24.57 1.92
C GLU A 548 -21.34 25.68 0.87
N PHE A 549 -21.02 25.33 -0.38
CA PHE A 549 -21.35 26.10 -1.58
C PHE A 549 -22.09 25.19 -2.58
N VAL A 550 -22.69 25.78 -3.62
CA VAL A 550 -23.49 25.05 -4.62
C VAL A 550 -22.75 24.96 -5.94
N GLU A 551 -22.62 23.75 -6.47
CA GLU A 551 -22.06 23.44 -7.79
C GLU A 551 -22.94 22.36 -8.42
N ASN A 552 -23.50 22.60 -9.61
CA ASN A 552 -24.38 21.64 -10.31
C ASN A 552 -25.57 21.10 -9.48
N SER A 553 -26.18 21.96 -8.65
CA SER A 553 -27.25 21.59 -7.70
C SER A 553 -26.82 20.61 -6.60
N GLU A 554 -25.52 20.44 -6.37
CA GLU A 554 -24.98 19.68 -5.24
C GLU A 554 -24.43 20.63 -4.17
N CYS A 555 -24.69 20.29 -2.91
CA CYS A 555 -24.11 20.94 -1.74
C CYS A 555 -22.71 20.37 -1.49
N ILE A 556 -21.68 21.17 -1.72
CA ILE A 556 -20.28 20.77 -1.54
C ILE A 556 -19.68 21.50 -0.34
N GLN A 557 -18.98 20.76 0.51
CA GLN A 557 -18.36 21.31 1.70
C GLN A 557 -17.21 22.26 1.35
N CYS A 558 -17.15 23.38 2.08
CA CYS A 558 -15.99 24.26 2.08
C CYS A 558 -14.76 23.54 2.65
N HIS A 559 -13.57 24.06 2.32
CA HIS A 559 -12.33 23.53 2.90
C HIS A 559 -12.33 23.71 4.43
N PRO A 560 -11.79 22.76 5.22
CA PRO A 560 -11.77 22.86 6.69
C PRO A 560 -11.08 24.11 7.25
N GLU A 561 -10.19 24.71 6.47
CA GLU A 561 -9.49 25.95 6.84
C GLU A 561 -10.29 27.24 6.53
N CYS A 562 -11.52 27.14 6.01
CA CYS A 562 -12.39 28.28 5.83
C CYS A 562 -13.15 28.59 7.13
N LEU A 563 -12.98 29.80 7.67
CA LEU A 563 -13.69 30.24 8.87
C LEU A 563 -15.18 30.50 8.56
N PRO A 564 -16.14 29.87 9.27
CA PRO A 564 -17.57 30.11 9.06
C PRO A 564 -17.94 31.60 9.19
N GLN A 565 -18.63 32.16 8.20
CA GLN A 565 -19.05 33.57 8.17
C GLN A 565 -20.51 33.74 8.61
N THR A 566 -20.78 34.52 9.65
CA THR A 566 -22.15 34.76 10.13
C THR A 566 -22.97 35.53 9.08
N MET A 567 -24.10 34.98 8.64
CA MET A 567 -25.01 35.58 7.66
C MET A 567 -24.36 35.94 6.30
N ASN A 568 -23.25 35.28 5.95
CA ASN A 568 -22.58 35.46 4.67
C ASN A 568 -22.03 34.12 4.16
N ILE A 569 -21.63 34.07 2.87
CA ILE A 569 -21.01 32.90 2.27
C ILE A 569 -19.63 32.64 2.92
N THR A 570 -19.24 31.37 3.06
CA THR A 570 -17.96 30.98 3.71
C THR A 570 -16.86 30.67 2.70
N CYS A 571 -17.23 30.12 1.54
CA CYS A 571 -16.31 29.83 0.44
C CYS A 571 -17.01 30.00 -0.91
N THR A 572 -16.21 30.12 -1.97
CA THR A 572 -16.68 30.24 -3.36
C THR A 572 -16.40 28.99 -4.21
N GLY A 573 -15.71 28.00 -3.65
CA GLY A 573 -15.27 26.81 -4.37
C GLY A 573 -14.51 25.82 -3.48
N ARG A 574 -14.01 24.74 -4.10
CA ARG A 574 -13.20 23.72 -3.40
C ARG A 574 -11.80 24.25 -3.06
N GLY A 575 -11.20 23.70 -2.01
CA GLY A 575 -9.81 23.97 -1.65
C GLY A 575 -9.60 25.24 -0.80
N PRO A 576 -8.39 25.43 -0.25
CA PRO A 576 -8.08 26.48 0.72
C PRO A 576 -8.00 27.89 0.12
N ASP A 577 -7.85 28.02 -1.20
CA ASP A 577 -7.75 29.31 -1.90
C ASP A 577 -9.08 30.04 -2.04
N ASN A 578 -10.19 29.30 -1.96
CA ASN A 578 -11.54 29.83 -2.20
C ASN A 578 -12.27 30.19 -0.90
N CYS A 579 -11.56 30.31 0.22
CA CYS A 579 -12.12 30.73 1.49
C CYS A 579 -12.29 32.26 1.53
N ILE A 580 -13.40 32.75 2.11
CA ILE A 580 -13.57 34.19 2.35
C ILE A 580 -12.62 34.69 3.46
N LYS A 581 -12.41 33.87 4.49
CA LYS A 581 -11.46 34.12 5.58
C LYS A 581 -10.91 32.81 6.11
N CYS A 582 -9.61 32.79 6.45
CA CYS A 582 -8.95 31.61 6.99
C CYS A 582 -9.27 31.41 8.47
N ALA A 583 -9.40 30.15 8.90
CA ALA A 583 -9.65 29.76 10.29
C ALA A 583 -8.38 29.89 11.15
N HIS A 584 -7.22 29.50 10.61
CA HIS A 584 -5.93 29.52 11.33
C HIS A 584 -4.98 30.57 10.76
N TYR A 585 -4.18 30.22 9.74
CA TYR A 585 -3.13 31.07 9.17
C TYR A 585 -3.30 31.27 7.66
N VAL A 586 -2.67 32.33 7.15
CA VAL A 586 -2.65 32.69 5.72
C VAL A 586 -1.23 32.55 5.18
N ASP A 587 -1.04 31.67 4.20
CA ASP A 587 0.23 31.54 3.47
C ASP A 587 0.05 31.96 2.01
N GLY A 588 0.27 33.25 1.73
CA GLY A 588 -0.01 33.82 0.41
C GLY A 588 -1.51 33.75 0.10
N PRO A 589 -1.96 33.07 -0.97
CA PRO A 589 -3.37 32.89 -1.26
C PRO A 589 -4.04 31.76 -0.44
N HIS A 590 -3.26 30.90 0.21
CA HIS A 590 -3.76 29.66 0.83
C HIS A 590 -4.13 29.85 2.31
N CYS A 591 -5.29 29.34 2.71
CA CYS A 591 -5.60 29.10 4.12
C CYS A 591 -4.94 27.81 4.62
N VAL A 592 -4.07 27.91 5.63
CA VAL A 592 -3.30 26.78 6.15
C VAL A 592 -3.45 26.61 7.66
N LYS A 593 -3.43 25.36 8.12
CA LYS A 593 -3.49 25.01 9.55
C LYS A 593 -2.25 25.47 10.33
N THR A 594 -1.08 25.44 9.68
CA THR A 594 0.22 25.79 10.23
C THR A 594 1.11 26.35 9.13
N CYS A 595 1.94 27.33 9.44
CA CYS A 595 2.88 27.88 8.45
C CYS A 595 3.90 26.82 7.97
N PRO A 596 4.29 26.83 6.68
CA PRO A 596 5.30 25.94 6.12
C PRO A 596 6.58 25.88 6.96
N SER A 597 6.96 24.67 7.37
CA SER A 597 8.09 24.44 8.27
C SER A 597 8.90 23.24 7.81
N GLY A 598 10.12 23.48 7.32
CA GLY A 598 11.03 22.42 6.88
C GLY A 598 10.66 21.79 5.53
N ILE A 599 9.95 22.52 4.67
CA ILE A 599 9.59 22.07 3.32
C ILE A 599 10.76 22.36 2.38
N MET A 600 11.08 21.44 1.45
CA MET A 600 12.13 21.69 0.47
C MET A 600 11.71 22.77 -0.52
N GLY A 601 12.52 23.82 -0.65
CA GLY A 601 12.37 24.87 -1.65
C GLY A 601 13.46 24.81 -2.72
N GLU A 602 13.52 25.87 -3.52
CA GLU A 602 14.53 26.03 -4.56
C GLU A 602 15.97 26.01 -4.00
N ASN A 603 16.94 25.63 -4.85
CA ASN A 603 18.37 25.58 -4.53
C ASN A 603 18.73 24.67 -3.33
N ASN A 604 17.93 23.62 -3.10
CA ASN A 604 18.14 22.64 -2.02
C ASN A 604 18.15 23.30 -0.61
N THR A 605 17.34 24.35 -0.44
CA THR A 605 17.18 25.07 0.82
C THR A 605 15.83 24.74 1.47
N LEU A 606 15.81 24.60 2.79
CA LEU A 606 14.57 24.39 3.53
C LEU A 606 13.85 25.72 3.74
N VAL A 607 12.55 25.71 3.45
CA VAL A 607 11.64 26.83 3.67
C VAL A 607 11.06 26.72 5.07
N TRP A 608 11.31 27.77 5.85
CA TRP A 608 10.76 27.96 7.18
C TRP A 608 9.98 29.27 7.20
N LYS A 609 8.75 29.22 7.71
CA LYS A 609 7.91 30.39 7.91
C LYS A 609 7.42 30.47 9.35
N PHE A 610 7.23 31.71 9.83
CA PHE A 610 6.62 32.00 11.12
C PHE A 610 5.34 32.81 10.91
N ALA A 611 4.41 32.74 11.87
CA ALA A 611 3.19 33.54 11.84
C ALA A 611 3.40 34.88 12.54
N ASP A 612 2.89 35.96 11.95
CA ASP A 612 2.80 37.27 12.63
C ASP A 612 1.53 37.38 13.51
N ALA A 613 1.33 38.55 14.12
CA ALA A 613 0.17 38.82 14.98
C ALA A 613 -1.18 38.80 14.24
N ASN A 614 -1.17 38.86 12.90
CA ASN A 614 -2.35 38.76 12.05
C ASN A 614 -2.51 37.35 11.46
N ASN A 615 -1.76 36.37 11.96
CA ASN A 615 -1.71 34.99 11.48
C ASN A 615 -1.24 34.85 10.01
N VAL A 616 -0.46 35.80 9.50
CA VAL A 616 0.13 35.71 8.15
C VAL A 616 1.51 35.05 8.23
N CYS A 617 1.76 34.09 7.35
CA CYS A 617 3.01 33.36 7.29
C CYS A 617 4.09 34.13 6.52
N HIS A 618 5.21 34.41 7.18
CA HIS A 618 6.36 35.12 6.62
C HIS A 618 7.61 34.25 6.65
N LEU A 619 8.50 34.41 5.66
CA LEU A 619 9.77 33.68 5.60
C LEU A 619 10.67 34.02 6.78
N CYS A 620 11.29 32.98 7.34
CA CYS A 620 12.39 33.11 8.28
C CYS A 620 13.62 33.73 7.59
N HIS A 621 14.53 34.27 8.40
CA HIS A 621 15.82 34.72 7.91
C HIS A 621 16.63 33.52 7.34
N ALA A 622 17.38 33.72 6.25
CA ALA A 622 18.08 32.65 5.52
C ALA A 622 19.04 31.80 6.39
N ASN A 623 19.59 32.40 7.46
CA ASN A 623 20.48 31.70 8.41
C ASN A 623 19.74 30.85 9.46
N CYS A 624 18.40 30.94 9.55
CA CYS A 624 17.61 30.12 10.47
C CYS A 624 17.37 28.72 9.88
N THR A 625 18.40 27.87 9.81
CA THR A 625 18.30 26.55 9.15
C THR A 625 17.41 25.53 9.87
N TYR A 626 17.07 25.81 11.14
CA TYR A 626 16.23 24.97 12.00
C TYR A 626 14.88 25.63 12.37
N GLY A 627 14.47 26.65 11.61
CA GLY A 627 13.24 27.40 11.85
C GLY A 627 13.42 28.67 12.69
N CYS A 628 12.34 29.44 12.81
CA CYS A 628 12.30 30.69 13.57
C CYS A 628 10.92 30.93 14.17
N ALA A 629 10.86 31.72 15.25
CA ALA A 629 9.61 32.18 15.87
C ALA A 629 9.25 33.63 15.52
N GLY A 630 10.10 34.32 14.75
CA GLY A 630 9.96 35.74 14.45
C GLY A 630 10.93 36.21 13.36
N PRO A 631 10.85 37.49 12.97
CA PRO A 631 11.64 38.02 11.88
C PRO A 631 13.13 38.19 12.25
N GLY A 632 13.99 38.08 11.23
CA GLY A 632 15.43 38.31 11.36
C GLY A 632 16.16 37.26 12.22
N LEU A 633 17.44 37.51 12.50
CA LEU A 633 18.28 36.58 13.28
C LEU A 633 17.83 36.42 14.73
N LYS A 634 17.20 37.44 15.31
CA LYS A 634 16.67 37.40 16.69
C LYS A 634 15.59 36.33 16.84
N GLY A 635 14.84 36.05 15.78
CA GLY A 635 13.81 35.01 15.77
C GLY A 635 14.32 33.59 15.61
N CYS A 636 15.60 33.37 15.26
CA CYS A 636 16.18 32.02 15.15
C CYS A 636 16.56 31.42 16.52
N GLN A 637 16.58 32.22 17.60
CA GLN A 637 16.91 31.72 18.94
C GLN A 637 15.73 30.91 19.47
N GLN A 638 15.92 29.59 19.60
CA GLN A 638 14.98 28.75 20.34
C GLN A 638 14.85 29.29 21.77
N PRO A 639 13.65 29.25 22.38
CA PRO A 639 13.54 29.45 23.82
C PRO A 639 14.49 28.48 24.53
N GLU A 640 15.34 28.99 25.42
CA GLU A 640 16.17 28.17 26.31
C GLU A 640 15.25 27.23 27.12
N GLY A 641 15.08 25.97 26.71
CA GLY A 641 14.21 25.07 27.46
C GLY A 641 13.70 23.78 26.82
N TYR A 642 14.42 23.13 25.90
CA TYR A 642 14.17 21.70 25.60
C TYR A 642 15.50 20.98 25.31
N VAL A 643 16.22 20.68 26.40
CA VAL A 643 17.19 19.58 26.43
C VAL A 643 16.54 18.47 27.24
N GLN A 644 16.08 17.41 26.57
CA GLN A 644 16.06 16.05 27.11
C GLN A 644 15.93 15.03 25.98
#